data_AF-A0A225DX81-F1
#
_entry.id   AF-A0A225DX81-F1
#
_cell.length_a   1.000
_cell.length_b   1.000
_cell.length_c   1.000
_cell.angle_alpha   90.00
_cell.angle_beta   90.00
_cell.angle_gamma   90.00
#
_symmetry.space_group_name_H-M   'P 1'
#
loop_
_entity.id
_entity.type
_entity.pdbx_description
1 polymer ?
#
loop_
_entity_poly.entity_id
_entity_poly.type
_entity_poly.pdbx_seq_one_letter_code
_entity_poly.pdbx_strand_id
1 'polypeptide(L)'
;MAAYPAPRTPAADPEPALTAADKKYLDDLMKDTLFDPKGAQRVSLPTSFFVQKIPAHSLSDSGAWFVPGRGGVPGRVYCTDGVSLPAPSENELKKLDFVAAARTRFMPAPEKNTNPADQDHFALTQQIQESHLRGAHDLIYAAWLYRLGEEGLAARALASARAREKDPRASLRTKLAEWNYAGMIFSFESRDDARALAHGEHLLSRYPVEAKTGLCRQTAQVVADLKGRQKKGTFGKAAKKEEWPADFDRWDIKKKLAYLLDGLDEIEVRQWMQPGGVDIGSDRRVGELIRMGEPVVPALIDALEADERLTRSVHYWRDFSPLPRTILGTREAIVTALSAILRIRLFEINSTADNFTSHGSAAAKETAERLRAYWKAYGHLPFDERLMKILINPKESFPTRREAAENFSLLKADGSPGSRWYNGRVGPVPGHVPGTAAAKYNNPTAAEAVLALMAADLKAHDAATPKDYPGRHKGERERIETEYLAALMFLGDRRLAPEMAKRASEAGSPRDRRQWATVAHYLGDPKPLQSFADDFRAGKIAVRPGNTRGDDLGHIVAILVEIGTPEADRALTALADPKHPQYKAVVEIILTQQGLGFESRKWFAHPFCLSILRAALDDIAPTGAEFVIEQNTLWHQVPGARGGGPVPEILTDPTRRRDKAAERTCDQAADKLGRAVVGLPKYHPLLKDADERLAALKTTFDRFAGKYRKPTEPERQLFGLDYFATPFLPDICPLGRAATAEDVKTGRALFHLDGKGKPASLKLPAEGVLTRDAKKDRPPRVLIVQAEIGADDRVTYGIISKDGVRSVPATEVTNVKHIPPPDVKPEPKKPADGVNGRKD
;
A
#
# COMPACT_ATOMS: atom_id res chain seq x y z
N MET A 1 -0.27 12.67 22.22
CA MET A 1 -1.13 13.85 22.13
C MET A 1 -1.71 14.07 23.51
N ALA A 2 -1.43 15.21 24.15
CA ALA A 2 -2.12 15.58 25.37
C ALA A 2 -3.59 15.88 25.01
N ALA A 3 -4.54 15.35 25.77
CA ALA A 3 -5.95 15.64 25.60
C ALA A 3 -6.15 17.17 25.72
N TYR A 4 -6.69 17.79 24.68
CA TYR A 4 -7.16 19.17 24.78
C TYR A 4 -8.32 19.19 25.78
N PRO A 5 -8.33 20.10 26.76
CA PRO A 5 -9.46 20.21 27.68
C PRO A 5 -10.72 20.58 26.89
N ALA A 6 -11.81 19.83 27.08
CA ALA A 6 -13.12 20.20 26.57
C ALA A 6 -13.50 21.58 27.14
N PRO A 7 -13.88 22.56 26.29
CA PRO A 7 -14.30 23.87 26.77
C PRO A 7 -15.58 23.70 27.60
N ARG A 8 -15.54 24.13 28.87
CA ARG A 8 -16.74 24.27 29.71
C ARG A 8 -17.68 25.28 29.07
N THR A 9 -18.96 24.96 28.96
CA THR A 9 -20.00 25.89 28.51
C THR A 9 -20.17 27.01 29.54
N PRO A 10 -19.83 28.27 29.21
CA PRO A 10 -20.15 29.41 30.08
C PRO A 10 -21.65 29.70 29.99
N ALA A 11 -22.20 30.37 31.01
CA ALA A 11 -23.49 31.05 30.91
C ALA A 11 -23.51 31.96 29.67
N ALA A 12 -24.69 32.25 29.11
CA ALA A 12 -24.86 33.03 27.88
C ALA A 12 -24.11 34.37 27.94
N ASP A 13 -22.85 34.34 27.51
CA ASP A 13 -22.02 35.53 27.44
C ASP A 13 -22.66 36.52 26.48
N PRO A 14 -22.56 37.84 26.77
CA PRO A 14 -23.01 38.86 25.84
C PRO A 14 -22.41 38.58 24.45
N GLU A 15 -23.22 38.80 23.40
CA GLU A 15 -22.81 38.53 22.04
C GLU A 15 -21.46 39.23 21.77
N PRO A 16 -20.40 38.47 21.40
CA PRO A 16 -19.08 39.05 21.29
C PRO A 16 -19.10 40.12 20.20
N ALA A 17 -18.61 41.32 20.54
CA ALA A 17 -18.51 42.45 19.63
C ALA A 17 -17.06 42.62 19.15
N LEU A 18 -16.87 42.97 17.87
CA LEU A 18 -15.56 43.32 17.34
C LEU A 18 -15.05 44.63 17.97
N THR A 19 -13.86 44.59 18.57
CA THR A 19 -13.20 45.82 19.04
C THR A 19 -12.72 46.68 17.86
N ALA A 20 -12.37 47.95 18.10
CA ALA A 20 -11.77 48.80 17.05
C ALA A 20 -10.48 48.18 16.48
N ALA A 21 -9.67 47.53 17.33
CA ALA A 21 -8.47 46.82 16.90
C ALA A 21 -8.80 45.62 16.02
N ASP A 22 -9.87 44.87 16.33
CA ASP A 22 -10.32 43.75 15.52
C ASP A 22 -10.83 44.21 14.15
N LYS A 23 -11.63 45.27 14.11
CA LYS A 23 -12.12 45.86 12.84
C LYS A 23 -10.95 46.28 11.95
N LYS A 24 -9.98 47.00 12.52
CA LYS A 24 -8.74 47.37 11.81
C LYS A 24 -7.98 46.13 11.31
N TYR A 25 -7.82 45.13 12.17
CA TYR A 25 -7.12 43.89 11.82
C TYR A 25 -7.80 43.16 10.64
N LEU A 26 -9.14 43.09 10.63
CA LEU A 26 -9.90 42.49 9.53
C LEU A 26 -9.89 43.33 8.25
N ASP A 27 -9.93 44.67 8.35
CA ASP A 27 -9.77 45.56 7.20
C ASP A 27 -8.37 45.44 6.56
N ASP A 28 -7.32 45.35 7.38
CA ASP A 28 -5.95 45.17 6.88
C ASP A 28 -5.82 43.85 6.10
N LEU A 29 -6.53 42.78 6.50
CA LEU A 29 -6.55 41.52 5.76
C LEU A 29 -7.17 41.67 4.37
N MET A 30 -8.24 42.45 4.22
CA MET A 30 -8.88 42.71 2.92
C MET A 30 -8.01 43.56 2.00
N LYS A 31 -7.23 44.48 2.55
CA LYS A 31 -6.32 45.31 1.78
C LYS A 31 -5.13 44.50 1.26
N ASP A 32 -4.60 43.62 2.10
CA ASP A 32 -3.30 43.01 1.86
C ASP A 32 -3.39 41.60 1.26
N THR A 33 -4.42 40.83 1.64
CA THR A 33 -4.41 39.36 1.49
C THR A 33 -5.70 38.78 0.91
N LEU A 34 -6.88 39.31 1.27
CA LEU A 34 -8.17 38.71 0.95
C LEU A 34 -8.98 39.53 -0.05
N PHE A 35 -9.82 38.86 -0.83
CA PHE A 35 -10.83 39.53 -1.65
C PHE A 35 -11.92 40.20 -0.78
N ASP A 36 -12.27 41.45 -1.08
CA ASP A 36 -13.40 42.16 -0.45
C ASP A 36 -14.74 41.71 -1.07
N PRO A 37 -15.62 41.02 -0.33
CA PRO A 37 -16.86 40.45 -0.86
C PRO A 37 -17.97 41.48 -1.10
N LYS A 38 -17.73 42.77 -0.78
CA LYS A 38 -18.75 43.80 -0.87
C LYS A 38 -19.26 43.95 -2.32
N GLY A 39 -20.55 43.69 -2.51
CA GLY A 39 -21.21 43.75 -3.83
C GLY A 39 -20.95 42.53 -4.71
N ALA A 40 -20.27 41.50 -4.19
CA ALA A 40 -20.09 40.22 -4.86
C ALA A 40 -21.07 39.18 -4.32
N GLN A 41 -21.35 38.16 -5.13
CA GLN A 41 -22.20 37.03 -4.77
C GLN A 41 -21.36 35.78 -4.57
N ARG A 42 -21.52 35.09 -3.43
CA ARG A 42 -20.87 33.79 -3.23
C ARG A 42 -21.51 32.77 -4.17
N VAL A 43 -20.69 32.06 -4.94
CA VAL A 43 -21.13 31.03 -5.90
C VAL A 43 -20.24 29.79 -5.79
N SER A 44 -20.78 28.60 -6.04
CA SER A 44 -19.98 27.42 -6.36
C SER A 44 -19.78 27.32 -7.87
N LEU A 45 -18.60 26.84 -8.28
CA LEU A 45 -18.24 26.63 -9.67
C LEU A 45 -18.38 25.14 -10.02
N PRO A 46 -18.66 24.78 -11.28
CA PRO A 46 -18.66 23.39 -11.71
C PRO A 46 -17.30 22.73 -11.44
N THR A 47 -17.26 21.47 -11.05
CA THR A 47 -16.01 20.74 -10.75
C THR A 47 -15.06 20.71 -11.95
N SER A 48 -15.60 20.75 -13.18
CA SER A 48 -14.81 20.86 -14.43
C SER A 48 -13.98 22.15 -14.52
N PHE A 49 -14.37 23.22 -13.81
CA PHE A 49 -13.63 24.51 -13.79
C PHE A 49 -12.33 24.45 -12.99
N PHE A 50 -12.17 23.45 -12.12
CA PHE A 50 -10.99 23.23 -11.29
C PHE A 50 -10.26 21.91 -11.60
N VAL A 51 -10.56 21.29 -12.75
CA VAL A 51 -9.96 20.09 -13.40
C VAL A 51 -10.32 18.70 -12.82
N GLN A 52 -10.42 17.77 -13.77
CA GLN A 52 -10.86 16.38 -13.81
C GLN A 52 -10.28 15.35 -12.81
N LYS A 53 -9.36 15.66 -11.90
CA LYS A 53 -8.70 14.60 -11.08
C LYS A 53 -8.34 15.01 -9.66
N ILE A 54 -9.06 15.98 -9.10
CA ILE A 54 -9.21 16.01 -7.65
C ILE A 54 -10.39 15.08 -7.33
N PRO A 55 -10.32 14.22 -6.31
CA PRO A 55 -11.51 13.50 -5.86
C PRO A 55 -12.66 14.52 -5.72
N ALA A 56 -13.77 14.27 -6.41
CA ALA A 56 -14.83 15.28 -6.63
C ALA A 56 -15.36 15.95 -5.34
N HIS A 57 -15.08 15.35 -4.18
CA HIS A 57 -15.44 15.84 -2.86
C HIS A 57 -14.65 17.07 -2.38
N SER A 58 -13.41 17.36 -2.81
CA SER A 58 -12.66 18.52 -2.26
C SER A 58 -12.74 19.81 -3.10
N LEU A 59 -13.38 19.79 -4.27
CA LEU A 59 -13.65 20.97 -5.08
C LEU A 59 -15.13 21.31 -5.23
N SER A 60 -16.05 20.38 -4.93
CA SER A 60 -17.49 20.62 -5.09
C SER A 60 -18.05 21.76 -4.25
N ASP A 61 -17.29 22.23 -3.24
CA ASP A 61 -17.66 23.33 -2.34
C ASP A 61 -16.66 24.51 -2.33
N SER A 62 -15.70 24.59 -3.28
CA SER A 62 -14.79 25.73 -3.35
C SER A 62 -15.51 26.97 -3.87
N GLY A 63 -16.25 27.64 -2.99
CA GLY A 63 -16.96 28.86 -3.33
C GLY A 63 -16.00 29.95 -3.81
N ALA A 64 -16.41 30.71 -4.81
CA ALA A 64 -15.77 31.94 -5.27
C ALA A 64 -16.73 33.12 -5.09
N TRP A 65 -16.24 34.33 -5.23
CA TRP A 65 -17.06 35.54 -5.23
C TRP A 65 -17.28 36.02 -6.66
N PHE A 66 -18.50 35.85 -7.17
CA PHE A 66 -18.92 36.37 -8.46
C PHE A 66 -19.19 37.86 -8.39
N VAL A 67 -18.52 38.62 -9.26
CA VAL A 67 -18.78 40.04 -9.49
C VAL A 67 -19.41 40.16 -10.88
N PRO A 68 -20.67 40.62 -10.99
CA PRO A 68 -21.34 40.74 -12.28
C PRO A 68 -20.63 41.78 -13.15
N GLY A 69 -20.59 41.50 -14.45
CA GLY A 69 -20.05 42.41 -15.45
C GLY A 69 -20.84 43.73 -15.53
N ARG A 70 -20.17 44.82 -15.91
CA ARG A 70 -20.81 46.12 -16.18
C ARG A 70 -20.27 46.71 -17.47
N GLY A 71 -21.13 47.38 -18.24
CA GLY A 71 -20.71 48.14 -19.43
C GLY A 71 -20.05 47.31 -20.53
N GLY A 72 -20.52 46.07 -20.76
CA GLY A 72 -19.96 45.17 -21.79
C GLY A 72 -18.74 44.38 -21.35
N VAL A 73 -18.21 44.60 -20.14
CA VAL A 73 -17.16 43.75 -19.55
C VAL A 73 -17.80 42.47 -18.98
N PRO A 74 -17.30 41.27 -19.30
CA PRO A 74 -17.85 40.03 -18.75
C PRO A 74 -17.65 39.95 -17.23
N GLY A 75 -18.56 39.24 -16.55
CA GLY A 75 -18.45 38.98 -15.12
C GLY A 75 -17.18 38.20 -14.77
N ARG A 76 -16.74 38.31 -13.51
CA ARG A 76 -15.55 37.62 -13.01
C ARG A 76 -15.84 36.89 -11.72
N VAL A 77 -15.11 35.82 -11.48
CA VAL A 77 -15.14 35.09 -10.21
C VAL A 77 -13.79 35.30 -9.51
N TYR A 78 -13.85 35.70 -8.24
CA TYR A 78 -12.69 35.99 -7.42
C TYR A 78 -12.47 34.88 -6.39
N CYS A 79 -11.24 34.37 -6.35
CA CYS A 79 -10.75 33.45 -5.33
C CYS A 79 -10.52 34.19 -4.00
N THR A 80 -10.22 33.43 -2.96
CA THR A 80 -10.08 33.95 -1.59
C THR A 80 -9.04 35.06 -1.48
N ASP A 81 -7.94 34.95 -2.23
CA ASP A 81 -6.80 35.87 -2.24
C ASP A 81 -6.92 37.01 -3.27
N GLY A 82 -8.08 37.15 -3.90
CA GLY A 82 -8.34 38.19 -4.89
C GLY A 82 -7.91 37.87 -6.31
N VAL A 83 -7.32 36.69 -6.58
CA VAL A 83 -7.14 36.22 -7.97
C VAL A 83 -8.49 36.12 -8.64
N SER A 84 -8.61 36.59 -9.88
CA SER A 84 -9.87 36.54 -10.62
C SER A 84 -9.75 35.79 -11.92
N LEU A 85 -10.81 35.06 -12.27
CA LEU A 85 -10.98 34.37 -13.54
C LEU A 85 -12.22 34.93 -14.26
N PRO A 86 -12.29 34.84 -15.59
CA PRO A 86 -13.56 35.04 -16.31
C PRO A 86 -14.63 34.14 -15.69
N ALA A 87 -15.82 34.69 -15.42
CA ALA A 87 -16.91 33.88 -14.91
C ALA A 87 -17.39 32.90 -16.00
N PRO A 88 -17.74 31.66 -15.64
CA PRO A 88 -18.52 30.79 -16.53
C PRO A 88 -19.88 31.43 -16.85
N SER A 89 -20.66 30.76 -17.71
CA SER A 89 -22.03 31.21 -17.96
C SER A 89 -22.82 31.25 -16.64
N GLU A 90 -23.73 32.21 -16.49
CA GLU A 90 -24.46 32.40 -15.23
C GLU A 90 -25.25 31.17 -14.81
N ASN A 91 -25.69 30.35 -15.77
CA ASN A 91 -26.40 29.09 -15.53
C ASN A 91 -25.52 27.99 -14.90
N GLU A 92 -24.20 28.12 -15.00
CA GLU A 92 -23.23 27.22 -14.37
C GLU A 92 -22.86 27.66 -12.94
N LEU A 93 -23.26 28.86 -12.54
CA LEU A 93 -23.01 29.41 -11.21
C LEU A 93 -24.15 29.05 -10.25
N LYS A 94 -23.84 28.23 -9.24
CA LYS A 94 -24.81 27.95 -8.17
C LYS A 94 -24.58 28.94 -7.03
N LYS A 95 -25.58 29.77 -6.75
CA LYS A 95 -25.56 30.73 -5.64
C LYS A 95 -25.43 29.99 -4.30
N LEU A 96 -24.58 30.49 -3.43
CA LEU A 96 -24.38 29.97 -2.08
C LEU A 96 -24.78 31.03 -1.06
N ASP A 97 -25.57 30.64 -0.06
CA ASP A 97 -25.84 31.49 1.09
C ASP A 97 -24.69 31.39 2.10
N PHE A 98 -23.71 32.28 1.93
CA PHE A 98 -22.51 32.30 2.77
C PHE A 98 -22.82 32.63 4.24
N VAL A 99 -23.73 33.57 4.50
CA VAL A 99 -24.07 34.00 5.86
C VAL A 99 -24.81 32.90 6.59
N ALA A 100 -25.77 32.23 5.95
CA ALA A 100 -26.46 31.08 6.54
C ALA A 100 -25.47 29.95 6.87
N ALA A 101 -24.55 29.62 5.95
CA ALA A 101 -23.54 28.59 6.19
C ALA A 101 -22.59 28.96 7.35
N ALA A 102 -22.19 30.22 7.46
CA ALA A 102 -21.37 30.72 8.57
C ALA A 102 -22.14 30.70 9.90
N ARG A 103 -23.43 31.03 9.88
CA ARG A 103 -24.31 30.97 11.06
C ARG A 103 -24.38 29.56 11.62
N THR A 104 -24.59 28.55 10.77
CA THR A 104 -24.55 27.14 11.18
C THR A 104 -23.19 26.72 11.77
N ARG A 105 -22.09 27.34 11.34
CA ARG A 105 -20.73 27.01 11.78
C ARG A 105 -20.36 27.65 13.13
N PHE A 106 -20.71 28.92 13.34
CA PHE A 106 -20.23 29.70 14.48
C PHE A 106 -21.28 29.99 15.55
N MET A 107 -22.56 29.69 15.28
CA MET A 107 -23.55 29.67 16.35
C MET A 107 -23.48 28.33 17.09
N PRO A 108 -23.64 28.36 18.43
CA PRO A 108 -23.76 27.12 19.19
C PRO A 108 -24.91 26.30 18.61
N ALA A 109 -24.66 25.02 18.32
CA ALA A 109 -25.74 24.11 18.01
C ALA A 109 -26.73 24.11 19.18
N PRO A 110 -28.05 24.02 18.94
CA PRO A 110 -28.99 23.81 20.03
C PRO A 110 -28.53 22.59 20.82
N GLU A 111 -28.44 22.70 22.15
CA GLU A 111 -27.97 21.63 23.04
C GLU A 111 -28.74 20.35 22.74
N LYS A 112 -28.12 19.47 21.95
CA LYS A 112 -28.57 18.10 21.83
C LYS A 112 -27.90 17.36 22.96
N ASN A 113 -28.72 16.68 23.75
CA ASN A 113 -28.32 15.88 24.90
C ASN A 113 -27.56 14.63 24.40
N THR A 114 -26.35 14.82 23.88
CA THR A 114 -25.51 13.76 23.31
C THR A 114 -24.38 13.44 24.27
N ASN A 115 -24.10 12.15 24.41
CA ASN A 115 -23.08 11.58 25.29
C ASN A 115 -21.69 12.20 25.02
N PRO A 116 -20.93 12.62 26.05
CA PRO A 116 -19.59 13.19 25.90
C PRO A 116 -18.61 12.34 25.09
N ALA A 117 -18.76 11.01 25.10
CA ALA A 117 -17.92 10.10 24.32
C ALA A 117 -18.17 10.18 22.80
N ASP A 118 -19.40 10.52 22.38
CA ASP A 118 -19.71 10.76 20.97
C ASP A 118 -19.17 12.11 20.50
N GLN A 119 -18.98 13.08 21.41
CA GLN A 119 -18.43 14.40 21.07
C GLN A 119 -16.97 14.33 20.62
N ASP A 120 -16.13 13.49 21.22
CA ASP A 120 -14.71 13.36 20.84
C ASP A 120 -14.53 12.64 19.49
N HIS A 121 -15.30 11.59 19.23
CA HIS A 121 -15.23 10.89 17.95
C HIS A 121 -15.89 11.69 16.82
N PHE A 122 -17.00 12.37 17.12
CA PHE A 122 -17.58 13.33 16.19
C PHE A 122 -16.62 14.49 15.96
N ALA A 123 -15.95 15.05 16.97
CA ALA A 123 -14.96 16.11 16.80
C ALA A 123 -13.75 15.67 15.95
N LEU A 124 -13.23 14.45 16.11
CA LEU A 124 -12.11 13.96 15.29
C LEU A 124 -12.56 13.64 13.85
N THR A 125 -13.72 13.00 13.68
CA THR A 125 -14.28 12.67 12.35
C THR A 125 -14.74 13.92 11.63
N GLN A 126 -15.31 14.89 12.36
CA GLN A 126 -15.64 16.22 11.91
C GLN A 126 -14.37 17.01 11.64
N GLN A 127 -13.29 16.92 12.40
CA GLN A 127 -12.01 17.57 12.08
C GLN A 127 -11.35 16.97 10.82
N ILE A 128 -11.52 15.66 10.58
CA ILE A 128 -11.06 14.98 9.35
C ILE A 128 -11.97 15.33 8.17
N GLN A 129 -13.29 15.37 8.34
CA GLN A 129 -14.24 15.80 7.30
C GLN A 129 -14.16 17.31 7.03
N GLU A 130 -13.94 18.14 8.05
CA GLU A 130 -13.77 19.60 7.97
C GLU A 130 -12.44 19.98 7.34
N SER A 131 -11.36 19.21 7.58
CA SER A 131 -10.07 19.43 6.91
C SER A 131 -10.13 19.15 5.40
N HIS A 132 -11.07 18.32 4.94
CA HIS A 132 -11.25 17.97 3.53
C HIS A 132 -12.38 18.72 2.81
N LEU A 133 -13.40 19.20 3.53
CA LEU A 133 -14.60 19.83 2.93
C LEU A 133 -14.80 21.32 3.27
N ARG A 134 -14.04 21.90 4.22
CA ARG A 134 -14.20 23.32 4.64
C ARG A 134 -12.88 24.03 4.95
N GLY A 135 -11.89 23.90 4.07
CA GLY A 135 -10.53 24.43 4.27
C GLY A 135 -10.41 25.96 4.52
N ALA A 136 -11.47 26.76 4.43
CA ALA A 136 -11.37 28.19 4.74
C ALA A 136 -11.09 28.41 6.25
N HIS A 137 -9.85 28.83 6.54
CA HIS A 137 -9.37 29.32 7.83
C HIS A 137 -10.39 30.28 8.46
N ASP A 138 -10.72 30.13 9.75
CA ASP A 138 -11.82 30.89 10.40
C ASP A 138 -11.62 32.41 10.31
N LEU A 139 -10.37 32.86 10.21
CA LEU A 139 -10.03 34.26 9.97
C LEU A 139 -10.58 34.82 8.64
N ILE A 140 -10.67 34.00 7.59
CA ILE A 140 -11.28 34.40 6.30
C ILE A 140 -12.77 34.68 6.53
N TYR A 141 -13.46 33.81 7.26
CA TYR A 141 -14.86 34.00 7.60
C TYR A 141 -15.07 35.27 8.41
N ALA A 142 -14.25 35.50 9.43
CA ALA A 142 -14.31 36.70 10.24
C ALA A 142 -14.21 37.97 9.38
N ALA A 143 -13.24 38.01 8.47
CA ALA A 143 -13.04 39.15 7.59
C ALA A 143 -14.22 39.35 6.63
N TRP A 144 -14.71 38.30 5.96
CA TRP A 144 -15.84 38.40 5.03
C TRP A 144 -17.16 38.76 5.71
N LEU A 145 -17.47 38.15 6.86
CA LEU A 145 -18.65 38.47 7.64
C LEU A 145 -18.64 39.93 8.11
N TYR A 146 -17.47 40.42 8.55
CA TYR A 146 -17.30 41.82 8.90
C TYR A 146 -17.60 42.75 7.73
N ARG A 147 -17.07 42.45 6.52
CA ARG A 147 -17.36 43.26 5.32
C ARG A 147 -18.81 43.20 4.85
N LEU A 148 -19.53 42.12 5.18
CA LEU A 148 -20.96 41.97 4.90
C LEU A 148 -21.87 42.58 5.98
N GLY A 149 -21.31 43.11 7.08
CA GLY A 149 -22.06 43.74 8.16
C GLY A 149 -22.51 42.79 9.28
N GLU A 150 -22.07 41.53 9.27
CA GLU A 150 -22.43 40.49 10.25
C GLU A 150 -21.45 40.49 11.44
N GLU A 151 -21.38 41.59 12.19
CA GLU A 151 -20.31 41.82 13.19
C GLU A 151 -20.27 40.77 14.31
N GLY A 152 -21.43 40.31 14.82
CA GLY A 152 -21.48 39.30 15.89
C GLY A 152 -20.94 37.93 15.44
N LEU A 153 -21.28 37.48 14.23
CA LEU A 153 -20.71 36.26 13.65
C LEU A 153 -19.22 36.42 13.34
N ALA A 154 -18.80 37.60 12.87
CA ALA A 154 -17.41 37.90 12.60
C ALA A 154 -16.54 37.83 13.87
N ALA A 155 -17.03 38.36 15.00
CA ALA A 155 -16.34 38.28 16.29
C ALA A 155 -16.15 36.83 16.76
N ARG A 156 -17.18 35.99 16.63
CA ARG A 156 -17.10 34.55 16.96
C ARG A 156 -16.08 33.82 16.09
N ALA A 157 -16.10 34.06 14.78
CA ALA A 157 -15.13 33.48 13.85
C ALA A 157 -13.69 33.91 14.16
N LEU A 158 -13.48 35.19 14.50
CA LEU A 158 -12.16 35.71 14.87
C LEU A 158 -11.65 35.10 16.18
N ALA A 159 -12.52 34.99 17.20
CA ALA A 159 -12.19 34.34 18.46
C ALA A 159 -11.80 32.87 18.24
N SER A 160 -12.56 32.16 17.40
CA SER A 160 -12.26 30.77 17.03
C SER A 160 -10.89 30.64 16.36
N ALA A 161 -10.55 31.56 15.43
CA ALA A 161 -9.24 31.58 14.78
C ALA A 161 -8.09 31.78 15.78
N ARG A 162 -8.22 32.75 16.69
CA ARG A 162 -7.21 33.05 17.73
C ARG A 162 -7.07 31.94 18.77
N ALA A 163 -8.13 31.20 19.05
CA ALA A 163 -8.07 30.06 19.97
C ALA A 163 -7.28 28.88 19.37
N ARG A 164 -7.26 28.74 18.04
CA ARG A 164 -6.59 27.65 17.33
C ARG A 164 -5.13 27.96 16.99
N GLU A 165 -4.83 29.23 16.71
CA GLU A 165 -3.54 29.64 16.15
C GLU A 165 -2.94 30.80 16.94
N LYS A 166 -1.65 30.70 17.24
CA LYS A 166 -0.91 31.78 17.93
C LYS A 166 -0.81 33.04 17.07
N ASP A 167 -0.62 32.87 15.75
CA ASP A 167 -0.67 33.94 14.77
C ASP A 167 -1.60 33.54 13.60
N PRO A 168 -2.91 33.84 13.73
CA PRO A 168 -3.89 33.52 12.70
C PRO A 168 -3.59 34.16 11.33
N ARG A 169 -2.88 35.31 11.28
CA ARG A 169 -2.57 36.00 10.01
C ARG A 169 -1.45 35.28 9.27
N ALA A 170 -0.37 34.91 9.98
CA ALA A 170 0.73 34.15 9.38
C ALA A 170 0.28 32.73 8.96
N SER A 171 -0.55 32.06 9.78
CA SER A 171 -1.12 30.76 9.43
C SER A 171 -2.00 30.85 8.17
N LEU A 172 -2.93 31.82 8.12
CA LEU A 172 -3.75 32.09 6.92
C LEU A 172 -2.88 32.32 5.68
N ARG A 173 -1.87 33.18 5.79
CA ARG A 173 -0.99 33.52 4.66
C ARG A 173 -0.24 32.30 4.13
N THR A 174 0.26 31.44 5.03
CA THR A 174 0.90 30.16 4.69
C THR A 174 -0.08 29.25 3.97
N LYS A 175 -1.32 29.12 4.47
CA LYS A 175 -2.37 28.29 3.85
C LYS A 175 -2.76 28.77 2.45
N LEU A 176 -2.88 30.08 2.23
CA LEU A 176 -3.14 30.64 0.90
C LEU A 176 -2.00 30.37 -0.08
N ALA A 177 -0.75 30.45 0.39
CA ALA A 177 0.42 30.10 -0.40
C ALA A 177 0.42 28.60 -0.77
N GLU A 178 0.13 27.71 0.20
CA GLU A 178 -0.01 26.27 -0.01
C GLU A 178 -1.09 25.92 -1.05
N TRP A 179 -2.25 26.59 -1.02
CA TRP A 179 -3.30 26.38 -2.02
C TRP A 179 -2.90 26.80 -3.42
N ASN A 180 -2.24 27.96 -3.56
CA ASN A 180 -1.72 28.41 -4.84
C ASN A 180 -0.65 27.44 -5.37
N TYR A 181 0.23 26.95 -4.49
CA TYR A 181 1.21 25.93 -4.85
C TYR A 181 0.54 24.64 -5.30
N ALA A 182 -0.47 24.14 -4.58
CA ALA A 182 -1.22 22.94 -4.98
C ALA A 182 -1.90 23.13 -6.36
N GLY A 183 -2.51 24.30 -6.59
CA GLY A 183 -3.10 24.67 -7.88
C GLY A 183 -2.07 24.69 -9.01
N MET A 184 -0.87 25.23 -8.75
CA MET A 184 0.26 25.20 -9.68
C MET A 184 0.68 23.78 -10.03
N ILE A 185 0.93 22.92 -9.02
CA ILE A 185 1.40 21.54 -9.21
C ILE A 185 0.40 20.72 -10.03
N PHE A 186 -0.88 20.83 -9.70
CA PHE A 186 -1.93 20.07 -10.37
C PHE A 186 -2.19 20.55 -11.80
N SER A 187 -2.13 21.87 -12.04
CA SER A 187 -2.18 22.43 -13.40
C SER A 187 -0.97 21.98 -14.23
N PHE A 188 0.20 21.93 -13.60
CA PHE A 188 1.43 21.46 -14.25
C PHE A 188 1.36 19.97 -14.62
N GLU A 189 0.85 19.11 -13.72
CA GLU A 189 0.64 17.67 -13.98
C GLU A 189 -0.38 17.45 -15.11
N SER A 190 -1.45 18.24 -15.15
CA SER A 190 -2.48 18.15 -16.20
C SER A 190 -2.14 18.86 -17.51
N ARG A 191 -0.90 19.38 -17.65
CA ARG A 191 -0.40 20.13 -18.81
C ARG A 191 -1.17 21.43 -19.12
N ASP A 192 -1.90 21.96 -18.15
CA ASP A 192 -2.43 23.32 -18.20
C ASP A 192 -1.33 24.31 -17.78
N ASP A 193 -0.32 24.42 -18.65
CA ASP A 193 0.90 25.19 -18.39
C ASP A 193 0.60 26.68 -18.17
N ALA A 194 -0.43 27.21 -18.84
CA ALA A 194 -0.88 28.61 -18.68
C ALA A 194 -1.37 28.85 -17.26
N ARG A 195 -2.24 27.98 -16.75
CA ARG A 195 -2.76 28.07 -15.39
C ARG A 195 -1.68 27.80 -14.34
N ALA A 196 -0.81 26.82 -14.59
CA ALA A 196 0.32 26.54 -13.72
C ALA A 196 1.25 27.76 -13.58
N LEU A 197 1.60 28.39 -14.71
CA LEU A 197 2.45 29.57 -14.73
C LEU A 197 1.79 30.73 -13.98
N ALA A 198 0.50 30.98 -14.22
CA ALA A 198 -0.25 32.03 -13.53
C ALA A 198 -0.26 31.83 -11.99
N HIS A 199 -0.49 30.61 -11.51
CA HIS A 199 -0.43 30.31 -10.07
C HIS A 199 0.98 30.52 -9.51
N GLY A 200 2.02 30.07 -10.22
CA GLY A 200 3.41 30.22 -9.79
C GLY A 200 3.87 31.67 -9.72
N GLU A 201 3.53 32.49 -10.73
CA GLU A 201 3.86 33.92 -10.74
C GLU A 201 3.10 34.70 -9.66
N HIS A 202 1.83 34.37 -9.46
CA HIS A 202 1.03 34.94 -8.37
C HIS A 202 1.63 34.58 -7.00
N LEU A 203 2.03 33.31 -6.81
CA LEU A 203 2.66 32.83 -5.59
C LEU A 203 3.97 33.57 -5.29
N LEU A 204 4.83 33.76 -6.30
CA LEU A 204 6.08 34.52 -6.16
C LEU A 204 5.85 36.01 -5.86
N SER A 205 4.80 36.60 -6.45
CA SER A 205 4.47 38.02 -6.27
C SER A 205 3.83 38.29 -4.90
N ARG A 206 2.82 37.51 -4.50
CA ARG A 206 2.01 37.75 -3.30
C ARG A 206 2.59 37.11 -2.05
N TYR A 207 3.30 35.99 -2.20
CA TYR A 207 3.82 35.19 -1.09
C TYR A 207 5.32 34.89 -1.23
N PRO A 208 6.19 35.91 -1.39
CA PRO A 208 7.61 35.71 -1.71
C PRO A 208 8.40 35.00 -0.60
N VAL A 209 7.95 35.08 0.66
CA VAL A 209 8.60 34.39 1.80
C VAL A 209 8.20 32.93 1.82
N GLU A 210 6.90 32.66 1.69
CA GLU A 210 6.33 31.32 1.68
C GLU A 210 6.81 30.54 0.45
N ALA A 211 6.89 31.18 -0.72
CA ALA A 211 7.39 30.58 -1.96
C ALA A 211 8.85 30.11 -1.91
N LYS A 212 9.63 30.57 -0.92
CA LYS A 212 11.04 30.17 -0.69
C LYS A 212 11.20 29.12 0.40
N THR A 213 10.14 28.82 1.14
CA THR A 213 10.23 28.02 2.37
C THR A 213 9.23 26.88 2.36
N GLY A 214 9.46 25.93 3.28
CA GLY A 214 8.53 24.83 3.54
C GLY A 214 8.07 24.10 2.29
N LEU A 215 6.76 24.13 2.07
CA LEU A 215 6.06 23.34 1.07
C LEU A 215 6.15 23.92 -0.34
N CYS A 216 6.31 25.24 -0.44
CA CYS A 216 6.24 25.96 -1.69
C CYS A 216 7.63 26.21 -2.32
N ARG A 217 8.70 25.67 -1.74
CA ARG A 217 10.09 25.96 -2.12
C ARG A 217 10.43 25.72 -3.60
N GLN A 218 9.67 24.87 -4.30
CA GLN A 218 9.91 24.56 -5.72
C GLN A 218 9.31 25.61 -6.69
N THR A 219 8.53 26.58 -6.19
CA THR A 219 7.77 27.52 -7.04
C THR A 219 8.62 28.20 -8.10
N ALA A 220 9.77 28.77 -7.71
CA ALA A 220 10.64 29.48 -8.65
C ALA A 220 11.17 28.57 -9.76
N GLN A 221 11.50 27.31 -9.43
CA GLN A 221 11.97 26.33 -10.39
C GLN A 221 10.87 25.95 -11.39
N VAL A 222 9.64 25.72 -10.92
CA VAL A 222 8.50 25.37 -11.78
C VAL A 222 8.17 26.51 -12.74
N VAL A 223 8.16 27.76 -12.26
CA VAL A 223 7.95 28.94 -13.12
C VAL A 223 9.05 29.08 -14.16
N ALA A 224 10.32 28.85 -13.78
CA ALA A 224 11.43 28.89 -14.72
C ALA A 224 11.33 27.79 -15.80
N ASP A 225 10.97 26.57 -15.41
CA ASP A 225 10.76 25.44 -16.33
C ASP A 225 9.61 25.74 -17.32
N LEU A 226 8.46 26.21 -16.84
CA LEU A 226 7.32 26.60 -17.67
C LEU A 226 7.68 27.71 -18.68
N LYS A 227 8.41 28.74 -18.25
CA LYS A 227 8.93 29.78 -19.17
C LYS A 227 9.92 29.20 -20.19
N GLY A 228 10.74 28.23 -19.77
CA GLY A 228 11.61 27.47 -20.67
C GLY A 228 10.83 26.72 -21.75
N ARG A 229 9.77 26.01 -21.35
CA ARG A 229 8.85 25.31 -22.26
C ARG A 229 8.14 26.26 -23.22
N GLN A 230 7.77 27.46 -22.75
CA GLN A 230 7.20 28.51 -23.61
C GLN A 230 8.18 28.92 -24.71
N LYS A 231 9.45 29.14 -24.36
CA LYS A 231 10.51 29.45 -25.34
C LYS A 231 10.81 28.28 -26.29
N LYS A 232 10.79 27.03 -25.81
CA LYS A 232 10.97 25.81 -26.63
C LYS A 232 9.74 25.50 -27.51
N GLY A 233 8.62 26.20 -27.28
CA GLY A 233 7.36 25.91 -27.96
C GLY A 233 6.75 24.57 -27.55
N THR A 234 7.02 24.07 -26.34
CA THR A 234 6.41 22.85 -25.78
C THR A 234 5.31 23.15 -24.74
N PHE A 235 5.11 24.42 -24.41
CA PHE A 235 4.11 24.91 -23.46
C PHE A 235 2.68 24.53 -23.86
N GLY A 236 1.95 23.87 -22.97
CA GLY A 236 0.56 23.45 -23.14
C GLY A 236 0.35 22.38 -24.21
N LYS A 237 1.43 21.79 -24.75
CA LYS A 237 1.30 20.70 -25.73
C LYS A 237 0.83 19.44 -25.04
N ALA A 238 -0.17 18.79 -25.64
CA ALA A 238 -0.58 17.44 -25.27
C ALA A 238 0.63 16.49 -25.30
N ALA A 239 0.59 15.47 -24.45
CA ALA A 239 1.58 14.41 -24.48
C ALA A 239 1.69 13.89 -25.92
N LYS A 240 2.92 13.84 -26.44
CA LYS A 240 3.16 13.16 -27.72
C LYS A 240 2.68 11.72 -27.56
N LYS A 241 2.03 11.18 -28.60
CA LYS A 241 1.67 9.75 -28.64
C LYS A 241 2.90 8.93 -28.26
N GLU A 242 2.66 7.84 -27.53
CA GLU A 242 3.69 6.93 -27.00
C GLU A 242 4.37 6.08 -28.08
N GLU A 243 4.52 6.61 -29.29
CA GLU A 243 5.17 5.94 -30.41
C GLU A 243 6.63 6.38 -30.48
N TRP A 244 7.51 5.44 -30.82
CA TRP A 244 8.89 5.77 -31.16
C TRP A 244 8.93 6.40 -32.56
N PRO A 245 9.91 7.25 -32.87
CA PRO A 245 10.15 7.67 -34.25
C PRO A 245 10.30 6.44 -35.16
N ALA A 246 9.90 6.59 -36.43
CA ALA A 246 10.18 5.56 -37.43
C ALA A 246 11.68 5.23 -37.45
N ASP A 247 12.00 3.95 -37.56
CA ASP A 247 13.36 3.41 -37.52
C ASP A 247 14.13 3.65 -36.21
N PHE A 248 13.48 4.02 -35.09
CA PHE A 248 14.17 4.23 -33.81
C PHE A 248 15.10 3.07 -33.48
N ASP A 249 14.67 1.81 -33.65
CA ASP A 249 15.48 0.63 -33.38
C ASP A 249 16.77 0.55 -34.21
N ARG A 250 16.78 1.12 -35.42
CA ARG A 250 17.93 1.15 -36.33
C ARG A 250 18.89 2.31 -36.07
N TRP A 251 18.53 3.26 -35.20
CA TRP A 251 19.42 4.36 -34.86
C TRP A 251 20.63 3.85 -34.07
N ASP A 252 21.78 4.49 -34.29
CA ASP A 252 22.96 4.28 -33.46
C ASP A 252 22.71 4.75 -32.01
N ILE A 253 23.51 4.22 -31.07
CA ILE A 253 23.34 4.50 -29.63
C ILE A 253 23.40 6.00 -29.33
N LYS A 254 24.29 6.75 -29.99
CA LYS A 254 24.45 8.19 -29.73
C LYS A 254 23.19 8.97 -30.12
N LYS A 255 22.62 8.67 -31.29
CA LYS A 255 21.37 9.28 -31.75
C LYS A 255 20.19 8.91 -30.85
N LYS A 256 20.06 7.64 -30.46
CA LYS A 256 18.99 7.22 -29.53
C LYS A 256 19.12 7.90 -28.17
N LEU A 257 20.33 7.91 -27.60
CA LEU A 257 20.59 8.53 -26.30
C LEU A 257 20.23 10.03 -26.30
N ALA A 258 20.67 10.77 -27.31
CA ALA A 258 20.34 12.20 -27.43
C ALA A 258 18.82 12.45 -27.49
N TYR A 259 18.10 11.62 -28.26
CA TYR A 259 16.64 11.69 -28.34
C TYR A 259 15.95 11.39 -26.99
N LEU A 260 16.40 10.35 -26.29
CA LEU A 260 15.84 9.96 -25.00
C LEU A 260 16.09 11.03 -23.94
N LEU A 261 17.31 11.58 -23.88
CA LEU A 261 17.67 12.66 -22.97
C LEU A 261 16.84 13.93 -23.24
N ASP A 262 16.68 14.35 -24.50
CA ASP A 262 15.86 15.51 -24.82
C ASP A 262 14.40 15.33 -24.37
N GLY A 263 13.88 14.10 -24.38
CA GLY A 263 12.49 13.79 -24.02
C GLY A 263 12.23 13.45 -22.55
N LEU A 264 13.21 13.52 -21.64
CA LEU A 264 13.01 13.18 -20.22
C LEU A 264 12.09 14.17 -19.49
N ASP A 265 12.03 15.43 -19.93
CA ASP A 265 11.13 16.46 -19.40
C ASP A 265 9.64 16.17 -19.70
N GLU A 266 9.36 15.19 -20.56
CA GLU A 266 8.03 14.74 -20.93
C GLU A 266 7.59 13.45 -20.20
N ILE A 267 8.34 12.97 -19.18
CA ILE A 267 7.96 11.82 -18.33
C ILE A 267 6.74 12.17 -17.48
N GLU A 268 5.69 11.35 -17.54
CA GLU A 268 4.39 11.60 -16.87
C GLU A 268 3.90 10.34 -16.15
N VAL A 269 4.74 9.80 -15.27
CA VAL A 269 4.40 8.62 -14.46
C VAL A 269 3.69 9.07 -13.17
N ARG A 270 2.61 8.37 -12.82
CA ARG A 270 1.80 8.65 -11.64
C ARG A 270 2.24 7.80 -10.46
N GLN A 271 2.13 8.37 -9.27
CA GLN A 271 2.20 7.61 -8.02
C GLN A 271 0.87 6.86 -7.80
N TRP A 272 0.94 5.52 -7.73
CA TRP A 272 -0.26 4.66 -7.66
C TRP A 272 -0.68 4.26 -6.22
N MET A 273 0.18 4.45 -5.22
CA MET A 273 -0.09 4.06 -3.82
C MET A 273 0.41 5.11 -2.82
N GLN A 274 -0.13 5.09 -1.60
CA GLN A 274 0.25 5.99 -0.51
C GLN A 274 0.34 5.25 0.85
N PRO A 275 1.43 5.43 1.61
CA PRO A 275 2.67 6.07 1.21
C PRO A 275 3.34 5.28 0.08
N GLY A 276 3.86 5.98 -0.94
CA GLY A 276 4.38 5.39 -2.16
C GLY A 276 5.33 6.36 -2.88
N GLY A 277 5.91 5.92 -3.98
CA GLY A 277 6.78 6.75 -4.83
C GLY A 277 6.36 6.61 -6.28
N VAL A 278 6.97 7.43 -7.14
CA VAL A 278 6.74 7.36 -8.57
C VAL A 278 7.69 6.33 -9.18
N ASP A 279 7.15 5.30 -9.82
CA ASP A 279 7.96 4.34 -10.59
C ASP A 279 8.39 4.95 -11.93
N ILE A 280 9.30 5.94 -11.87
CA ILE A 280 9.86 6.58 -13.07
C ILE A 280 10.56 5.56 -14.00
N GLY A 281 11.02 4.42 -13.47
CA GLY A 281 11.64 3.35 -14.25
C GLY A 281 10.69 2.71 -15.25
N SER A 282 9.38 2.72 -14.96
CA SER A 282 8.33 2.22 -15.87
C SER A 282 8.12 3.07 -17.12
N ASP A 283 8.63 4.31 -17.17
CA ASP A 283 8.54 5.13 -18.38
C ASP A 283 9.40 4.52 -19.50
N ARG A 284 8.81 4.37 -20.70
CA ARG A 284 9.46 3.75 -21.86
C ARG A 284 10.82 4.36 -22.20
N ARG A 285 11.04 5.66 -21.95
CA ARG A 285 12.33 6.33 -22.21
C ARG A 285 13.38 5.88 -21.23
N VAL A 286 13.03 5.77 -19.95
CA VAL A 286 13.92 5.31 -18.90
C VAL A 286 14.21 3.82 -19.09
N GLY A 287 13.20 3.01 -19.39
CA GLY A 287 13.37 1.60 -19.73
C GLY A 287 14.32 1.39 -20.92
N GLU A 288 14.22 2.22 -21.97
CA GLU A 288 15.12 2.16 -23.11
C GLU A 288 16.56 2.60 -22.76
N LEU A 289 16.74 3.65 -21.95
CA LEU A 289 18.07 4.02 -21.42
C LEU A 289 18.71 2.87 -20.63
N ILE A 290 17.91 2.18 -19.79
CA ILE A 290 18.36 1.01 -19.04
C ILE A 290 18.75 -0.13 -19.98
N ARG A 291 17.96 -0.38 -21.03
CA ARG A 291 18.23 -1.41 -22.04
C ARG A 291 19.52 -1.17 -22.81
N MET A 292 19.90 0.08 -23.05
CA MET A 292 21.18 0.41 -23.69
C MET A 292 22.39 0.04 -22.83
N GLY A 293 22.24 -0.03 -21.50
CA GLY A 293 23.26 -0.52 -20.58
C GLY A 293 24.47 0.40 -20.42
N GLU A 294 25.63 -0.20 -20.18
CA GLU A 294 26.87 0.51 -19.83
C GLU A 294 27.39 1.56 -20.84
N PRO A 295 27.25 1.40 -22.17
CA PRO A 295 27.71 2.39 -23.14
C PRO A 295 27.18 3.82 -22.96
N VAL A 296 26.02 4.00 -22.29
CA VAL A 296 25.43 5.34 -22.08
C VAL A 296 25.79 5.97 -20.74
N VAL A 297 26.48 5.24 -19.84
CA VAL A 297 26.77 5.70 -18.47
C VAL A 297 27.51 7.05 -18.42
N PRO A 298 28.60 7.29 -19.17
CA PRO A 298 29.31 8.57 -19.10
C PRO A 298 28.42 9.78 -19.41
N ALA A 299 27.61 9.69 -20.47
CA ALA A 299 26.72 10.76 -20.88
C ALA A 299 25.53 10.94 -19.92
N LEU A 300 25.05 9.86 -19.28
CA LEU A 300 24.07 9.96 -18.21
C LEU A 300 24.64 10.68 -16.98
N ILE A 301 25.90 10.44 -16.62
CA ILE A 301 26.56 11.15 -15.52
C ILE A 301 26.66 12.66 -15.83
N ASP A 302 27.02 13.01 -17.06
CA ASP A 302 27.08 14.42 -17.48
C ASP A 302 25.69 15.08 -17.46
N ALA A 303 24.66 14.36 -17.92
CA ALA A 303 23.28 14.83 -17.86
C ALA A 303 22.78 14.97 -16.42
N LEU A 304 23.14 14.07 -15.51
CA LEU A 304 22.81 14.16 -14.08
C LEU A 304 23.31 15.48 -13.48
N GLU A 305 24.53 15.87 -13.83
CA GLU A 305 25.13 17.10 -13.35
C GLU A 305 24.47 18.35 -13.96
N ALA A 306 24.22 18.35 -15.26
CA ALA A 306 23.86 19.55 -16.02
C ALA A 306 22.35 19.78 -16.21
N ASP A 307 21.52 18.74 -16.24
CA ASP A 307 20.10 18.87 -16.58
C ASP A 307 19.29 19.34 -15.36
N GLU A 308 18.66 20.51 -15.47
CA GLU A 308 17.84 21.11 -14.40
C GLU A 308 16.34 21.10 -14.70
N ARG A 309 15.94 20.49 -15.82
CA ARG A 309 14.55 20.46 -16.28
C ARG A 309 13.68 19.61 -15.34
N LEU A 310 12.39 19.90 -15.35
CA LEU A 310 11.39 19.13 -14.63
C LEU A 310 10.70 18.11 -15.55
N THR A 311 10.36 16.94 -15.00
CA THR A 311 9.41 16.00 -15.63
C THR A 311 7.97 16.51 -15.43
N ARG A 312 6.97 15.73 -15.85
CA ARG A 312 5.55 15.92 -15.50
C ARG A 312 5.08 15.05 -14.34
N SER A 313 5.95 14.22 -13.78
CA SER A 313 5.63 13.34 -12.64
C SER A 313 5.66 14.11 -11.32
N VAL A 314 4.66 13.87 -10.47
CA VAL A 314 4.56 14.48 -9.14
C VAL A 314 4.68 13.40 -8.06
N HIS A 315 5.62 13.59 -7.13
CA HIS A 315 5.78 12.78 -5.94
C HIS A 315 5.18 13.49 -4.73
N TYR A 316 4.49 12.72 -3.88
CA TYR A 316 3.90 13.24 -2.65
C TYR A 316 3.72 12.12 -1.61
N TRP A 317 3.79 12.46 -0.32
CA TRP A 317 3.79 11.43 0.73
C TRP A 317 2.43 10.76 0.94
N ARG A 318 1.41 11.55 1.26
CA ARG A 318 0.01 11.13 1.43
C ARG A 318 -0.89 12.27 0.95
N ASP A 319 -2.05 11.96 0.38
CA ASP A 319 -2.99 12.96 -0.17
C ASP A 319 -3.40 14.01 0.86
N PHE A 320 -3.61 13.55 2.09
CA PHE A 320 -4.02 14.36 3.24
C PHE A 320 -2.86 14.98 4.02
N SER A 321 -1.61 14.69 3.65
CA SER A 321 -0.47 15.29 4.32
C SER A 321 -0.24 16.71 3.80
N PRO A 322 0.10 17.67 4.68
CA PRO A 322 0.61 18.95 4.23
C PRO A 322 1.99 18.84 3.59
N LEU A 323 2.71 17.71 3.68
CA LEU A 323 4.07 17.56 3.12
C LEU A 323 4.15 17.94 1.62
N PRO A 324 5.33 18.41 1.15
CA PRO A 324 5.43 19.04 -0.16
C PRO A 324 5.17 18.03 -1.26
N ARG A 325 4.32 18.44 -2.21
CA ARG A 325 4.26 17.82 -3.53
C ARG A 325 5.49 18.31 -4.31
N THR A 326 6.28 17.38 -4.83
CA THR A 326 7.50 17.69 -5.58
C THR A 326 7.31 17.23 -7.02
N ILE A 327 7.40 18.16 -7.97
CA ILE A 327 7.56 17.78 -9.38
C ILE A 327 8.97 17.21 -9.53
N LEU A 328 9.07 15.97 -9.98
CA LEU A 328 10.36 15.29 -10.09
C LEU A 328 11.17 15.87 -11.25
N GLY A 329 12.47 16.09 -11.03
CA GLY A 329 13.41 16.55 -12.04
C GLY A 329 13.81 15.44 -13.01
N THR A 330 14.30 15.79 -14.19
CA THR A 330 14.89 14.84 -15.15
C THR A 330 16.05 14.04 -14.53
N ARG A 331 16.77 14.65 -13.58
CA ARG A 331 17.78 13.99 -12.75
C ARG A 331 17.26 12.76 -12.00
N GLU A 332 16.00 12.73 -11.56
CA GLU A 332 15.41 11.56 -10.91
C GLU A 332 15.36 10.36 -11.86
N ALA A 333 14.99 10.60 -13.13
CA ALA A 333 14.98 9.60 -14.18
C ALA A 333 16.39 9.12 -14.54
N ILE A 334 17.35 10.05 -14.58
CA ILE A 334 18.76 9.73 -14.85
C ILE A 334 19.37 8.89 -13.72
N VAL A 335 19.16 9.26 -12.45
CA VAL A 335 19.61 8.48 -11.29
C VAL A 335 18.95 7.10 -11.29
N THR A 336 17.66 7.02 -11.62
CA THR A 336 16.96 5.73 -11.74
C THR A 336 17.58 4.85 -12.83
N ALA A 337 17.86 5.40 -14.02
CA ALA A 337 18.52 4.66 -15.10
C ALA A 337 19.95 4.22 -14.72
N LEU A 338 20.77 5.13 -14.15
CA LEU A 338 22.13 4.83 -13.70
C LEU A 338 22.14 3.77 -12.60
N SER A 339 21.23 3.87 -11.62
CA SER A 339 21.11 2.88 -10.55
C SER A 339 20.73 1.51 -11.09
N ALA A 340 19.87 1.45 -12.11
CA ALA A 340 19.47 0.20 -12.76
C ALA A 340 20.57 -0.41 -13.64
N ILE A 341 21.26 0.41 -14.44
CA ILE A 341 22.37 -0.03 -15.31
C ILE A 341 23.55 -0.53 -14.48
N LEU A 342 23.99 0.28 -13.50
CA LEU A 342 25.13 -0.04 -12.64
C LEU A 342 24.75 -0.99 -11.51
N ARG A 343 23.45 -1.19 -11.28
CA ARG A 343 22.87 -2.00 -10.21
C ARG A 343 23.34 -1.54 -8.82
N ILE A 344 23.54 -0.24 -8.59
CA ILE A 344 23.95 0.32 -7.29
C ILE A 344 22.95 1.38 -6.80
N ARG A 345 22.87 1.60 -5.50
CA ARG A 345 22.05 2.61 -4.83
C ARG A 345 22.83 3.91 -4.80
N LEU A 346 22.52 4.77 -5.77
CA LEU A 346 23.12 6.10 -5.86
C LEU A 346 22.50 7.08 -4.87
N PHE A 347 21.24 6.82 -4.51
CA PHE A 347 20.46 7.64 -3.61
C PHE A 347 19.68 6.73 -2.65
N GLU A 348 19.81 6.98 -1.35
CA GLU A 348 19.04 6.29 -0.31
C GLU A 348 17.86 7.15 0.11
N ILE A 349 16.65 6.60 -0.07
CA ILE A 349 15.43 7.23 0.40
C ILE A 349 15.39 7.13 1.93
N ASN A 350 15.51 8.27 2.62
CA ASN A 350 15.46 8.30 4.08
C ASN A 350 14.03 8.19 4.64
N SER A 351 13.04 8.52 3.82
CA SER A 351 11.62 8.43 4.16
C SER A 351 10.79 8.31 2.89
N THR A 352 9.57 7.81 2.98
CA THR A 352 8.63 7.76 1.83
C THR A 352 8.23 9.13 1.28
N ALA A 353 8.72 10.25 1.83
CA ALA A 353 8.56 11.59 1.28
C ALA A 353 9.84 12.11 0.59
N ASP A 354 10.95 11.39 0.74
CA ASP A 354 12.26 11.75 0.20
C ASP A 354 12.33 11.41 -1.29
N ASN A 355 13.04 12.24 -2.06
CA ASN A 355 13.25 12.07 -3.50
C ASN A 355 14.50 12.84 -3.91
N PHE A 356 15.23 12.37 -4.93
CA PHE A 356 16.53 12.94 -5.31
C PHE A 356 16.41 14.42 -5.71
N THR A 357 15.32 14.78 -6.38
CA THR A 357 15.01 16.15 -6.80
C THR A 357 15.05 17.15 -5.63
N SER A 358 14.56 16.73 -4.46
CA SER A 358 14.49 17.59 -3.27
C SER A 358 15.85 17.93 -2.64
N HIS A 359 16.93 17.24 -3.01
CA HIS A 359 18.30 17.49 -2.55
C HIS A 359 19.04 18.55 -3.40
N GLY A 360 18.46 18.93 -4.54
CA GLY A 360 18.92 20.05 -5.37
C GLY A 360 20.23 19.82 -6.16
N SER A 361 20.70 20.86 -6.84
CA SER A 361 21.84 20.77 -7.77
C SER A 361 23.19 20.44 -7.09
N ALA A 362 23.36 20.75 -5.81
CA ALA A 362 24.60 20.40 -5.09
C ALA A 362 24.75 18.88 -4.93
N ALA A 363 23.69 18.19 -4.48
CA ALA A 363 23.67 16.74 -4.37
C ALA A 363 23.81 16.04 -5.73
N ALA A 364 23.25 16.63 -6.79
CA ALA A 364 23.43 16.14 -8.16
C ALA A 364 24.90 16.16 -8.59
N LYS A 365 25.62 17.25 -8.33
CA LYS A 365 27.06 17.39 -8.62
C LYS A 365 27.89 16.39 -7.82
N GLU A 366 27.65 16.28 -6.51
CA GLU A 366 28.35 15.32 -5.65
C GLU A 366 28.12 13.88 -6.13
N THR A 367 26.88 13.54 -6.49
CA THR A 367 26.54 12.21 -6.99
C THR A 367 27.21 11.93 -8.34
N ALA A 368 27.23 12.91 -9.25
CA ALA A 368 27.93 12.79 -10.53
C ALA A 368 29.45 12.60 -10.33
N GLU A 369 30.08 13.34 -9.42
CA GLU A 369 31.51 13.17 -9.09
C GLU A 369 31.79 11.76 -8.54
N ARG A 370 30.99 11.30 -7.57
CA ARG A 370 31.09 9.93 -7.03
C ARG A 370 30.92 8.87 -8.12
N LEU A 371 29.98 9.07 -9.04
CA LEU A 371 29.77 8.18 -10.18
C LEU A 371 30.94 8.17 -11.16
N ARG A 372 31.57 9.31 -11.44
CA ARG A 372 32.78 9.35 -12.28
C ARG A 372 33.93 8.60 -11.61
N ALA A 373 34.11 8.77 -10.29
CA ALA A 373 35.11 8.03 -9.54
C ALA A 373 34.85 6.51 -9.58
N TYR A 374 33.60 6.10 -9.36
CA TYR A 374 33.17 4.71 -9.46
C TYR A 374 33.40 4.15 -10.87
N TRP A 375 32.95 4.87 -11.91
CA TRP A 375 33.06 4.44 -13.31
C TRP A 375 34.51 4.32 -13.74
N LYS A 376 35.38 5.25 -13.32
CA LYS A 376 36.83 5.16 -13.54
C LYS A 376 37.44 3.93 -12.86
N ALA A 377 37.06 3.65 -11.61
CA ALA A 377 37.61 2.55 -10.82
C ALA A 377 37.14 1.17 -11.28
N TYR A 378 35.89 1.07 -11.74
CA TYR A 378 35.19 -0.21 -11.91
C TYR A 378 34.47 -0.40 -13.25
N GLY A 379 34.25 0.67 -14.02
CA GLY A 379 33.44 0.64 -15.23
C GLY A 379 34.01 -0.21 -16.37
N HIS A 380 35.32 -0.45 -16.36
CA HIS A 380 36.00 -1.32 -17.33
C HIS A 380 35.93 -2.81 -16.97
N LEU A 381 35.48 -3.15 -15.75
CA LEU A 381 35.38 -4.53 -15.29
C LEU A 381 34.01 -5.11 -15.64
N PRO A 382 33.93 -6.40 -16.02
CA PRO A 382 32.67 -7.14 -16.04
C PRO A 382 31.93 -6.97 -14.71
N PHE A 383 30.59 -6.94 -14.76
CA PHE A 383 29.77 -6.59 -13.62
C PHE A 383 30.05 -7.45 -12.37
N ASP A 384 30.19 -8.77 -12.55
CA ASP A 384 30.51 -9.68 -11.44
C ASP A 384 31.93 -9.47 -10.88
N GLU A 385 32.91 -9.09 -11.69
CA GLU A 385 34.27 -8.71 -11.24
C GLU A 385 34.27 -7.42 -10.46
N ARG A 386 33.50 -6.44 -10.92
CA ARG A 386 33.26 -5.19 -10.20
C ARG A 386 32.70 -5.46 -8.80
N LEU A 387 31.63 -6.26 -8.72
CA LEU A 387 31.00 -6.56 -7.44
C LEU A 387 31.94 -7.33 -6.50
N MET A 388 32.67 -8.33 -6.99
CA MET A 388 33.64 -9.06 -6.15
C MET A 388 34.74 -8.14 -5.65
N LYS A 389 35.27 -7.26 -6.52
CA LYS A 389 36.32 -6.30 -6.16
C LYS A 389 35.83 -5.33 -5.09
N ILE A 390 34.61 -4.83 -5.19
CA ILE A 390 33.98 -3.98 -4.16
C ILE A 390 33.80 -4.77 -2.86
N LEU A 391 33.23 -5.98 -2.95
CA LEU A 391 32.91 -6.84 -1.81
C LEU A 391 34.13 -7.10 -0.91
N ILE A 392 35.30 -7.35 -1.49
CA ILE A 392 36.53 -7.66 -0.74
C ILE A 392 37.41 -6.43 -0.44
N ASN A 393 37.09 -5.25 -0.95
CA ASN A 393 37.90 -4.06 -0.74
C ASN A 393 37.65 -3.44 0.64
N PRO A 394 38.61 -3.49 1.59
CA PRO A 394 38.40 -2.96 2.94
C PRO A 394 38.33 -1.43 2.99
N LYS A 395 38.67 -0.73 1.90
CA LYS A 395 38.56 0.74 1.82
C LYS A 395 37.14 1.21 1.50
N GLU A 396 36.29 0.31 1.00
CA GLU A 396 34.87 0.62 0.76
C GLU A 396 34.09 0.59 2.08
N SER A 397 33.04 1.40 2.16
CA SER A 397 32.17 1.43 3.33
C SER A 397 31.36 0.14 3.47
N PHE A 398 30.95 -0.22 4.69
CA PHE A 398 30.09 -1.39 4.92
C PHE A 398 28.78 -1.35 4.10
N PRO A 399 28.04 -0.22 4.01
CA PRO A 399 26.87 -0.12 3.14
C PRO A 399 27.17 -0.45 1.67
N THR A 400 28.26 0.09 1.10
CA THR A 400 28.66 -0.20 -0.29
C THR A 400 28.98 -1.69 -0.50
N ARG A 401 29.70 -2.29 0.44
CA ARG A 401 30.07 -3.72 0.37
C ARG A 401 28.86 -4.63 0.57
N ARG A 402 27.90 -4.24 1.42
CA ARG A 402 26.65 -4.96 1.64
C ARG A 402 25.74 -4.92 0.41
N GLU A 403 25.64 -3.76 -0.21
CA GLU A 403 24.98 -3.64 -1.50
C GLU A 403 25.64 -4.54 -2.55
N ALA A 404 26.98 -4.56 -2.60
CA ALA A 404 27.69 -5.47 -3.51
C ALA A 404 27.32 -6.94 -3.24
N ALA A 405 27.24 -7.37 -1.98
CA ALA A 405 26.79 -8.71 -1.61
C ALA A 405 25.38 -9.03 -2.12
N GLU A 406 24.41 -8.13 -1.90
CA GLU A 406 23.03 -8.29 -2.37
C GLU A 406 22.98 -8.39 -3.90
N ASN A 407 23.62 -7.45 -4.60
CA ASN A 407 23.68 -7.44 -6.06
C ASN A 407 24.29 -8.70 -6.65
N PHE A 408 25.34 -9.18 -5.99
CA PHE A 408 26.06 -10.37 -6.42
C PHE A 408 25.15 -11.60 -6.31
N SER A 409 24.37 -11.67 -5.23
CA SER A 409 23.40 -12.74 -5.01
C SER A 409 22.26 -12.76 -6.05
N LEU A 410 21.95 -11.60 -6.65
CA LEU A 410 20.87 -11.44 -7.64
C LEU A 410 21.34 -11.48 -9.11
N LEU A 411 22.59 -11.86 -9.39
CA LEU A 411 23.18 -11.82 -10.74
C LEU A 411 22.38 -12.56 -11.83
N LYS A 412 21.57 -13.56 -11.45
CA LYS A 412 20.78 -14.43 -12.35
C LYS A 412 19.33 -14.02 -12.57
N ALA A 413 18.81 -13.02 -11.86
CA ALA A 413 17.49 -12.51 -12.16
C ALA A 413 17.56 -11.80 -13.52
N ASP A 414 17.07 -12.49 -14.55
CA ASP A 414 16.83 -12.00 -15.91
C ASP A 414 15.83 -10.83 -15.96
N GLY A 415 15.16 -10.56 -14.83
CA GLY A 415 14.44 -9.32 -14.61
C GLY A 415 15.37 -8.12 -14.73
N SER A 416 15.05 -7.22 -15.67
CA SER A 416 15.43 -5.81 -15.55
C SER A 416 15.21 -5.42 -14.09
N PRO A 417 16.18 -4.81 -13.39
CA PRO A 417 15.95 -4.32 -12.05
C PRO A 417 14.82 -3.29 -12.13
N GLY A 418 13.58 -3.75 -11.93
CA GLY A 418 12.43 -2.88 -11.71
C GLY A 418 12.82 -1.94 -10.58
N SER A 419 12.26 -0.73 -10.60
CA SER A 419 12.55 0.31 -9.62
C SER A 419 12.73 -0.27 -8.22
N ARG A 420 13.98 -0.46 -7.79
CA ARG A 420 14.31 -1.07 -6.48
C ARG A 420 13.76 -0.26 -5.31
N TRP A 421 13.26 0.94 -5.61
CA TRP A 421 12.52 1.84 -4.76
C TRP A 421 11.34 1.18 -4.02
N TYR A 422 10.73 0.10 -4.56
CA TYR A 422 9.62 -0.62 -3.92
C TYR A 422 9.75 -2.16 -4.00
N ASN A 423 10.92 -2.72 -3.69
CA ASN A 423 11.03 -4.17 -3.59
C ASN A 423 10.62 -4.65 -2.21
N GLY A 424 9.37 -5.11 -2.09
CA GLY A 424 9.10 -6.23 -1.20
C GLY A 424 10.11 -7.33 -1.54
N ARG A 425 10.90 -7.75 -0.55
CA ARG A 425 11.91 -8.80 -0.71
C ARG A 425 11.20 -10.04 -1.27
N VAL A 426 11.36 -10.31 -2.56
CA VAL A 426 10.88 -11.55 -3.15
C VAL A 426 11.74 -12.63 -2.52
N GLY A 427 11.16 -13.50 -1.69
CA GLY A 427 11.88 -14.60 -1.06
C GLY A 427 12.55 -15.49 -2.11
N PRO A 428 13.60 -16.24 -1.75
CA PRO A 428 14.24 -17.19 -2.66
C PRO A 428 13.21 -18.16 -3.22
N VAL A 429 13.11 -18.22 -4.55
CA VAL A 429 12.22 -19.17 -5.23
C VAL A 429 12.85 -20.57 -5.09
N PRO A 430 12.15 -21.57 -4.53
CA PRO A 430 12.64 -22.94 -4.46
C PRO A 430 13.12 -23.43 -5.83
N GLY A 431 14.33 -23.99 -5.89
CA GLY A 431 14.95 -24.45 -7.15
C GLY A 431 15.83 -23.42 -7.86
N HIS A 432 16.11 -22.26 -7.26
CA HIS A 432 17.10 -21.33 -7.80
C HIS A 432 18.50 -21.99 -7.85
N VAL A 433 19.06 -22.12 -9.05
CA VAL A 433 20.41 -22.66 -9.25
C VAL A 433 21.43 -21.51 -9.15
N PRO A 434 22.45 -21.62 -8.27
CA PRO A 434 23.50 -20.59 -8.10
C PRO A 434 24.00 -20.02 -9.42
N GLY A 435 24.15 -18.70 -9.49
CA GLY A 435 24.82 -17.99 -10.59
C GLY A 435 26.08 -18.70 -11.05
N THR A 436 26.19 -19.07 -12.33
CA THR A 436 27.47 -19.58 -12.89
C THR A 436 28.59 -18.55 -12.73
N ALA A 437 28.23 -17.26 -12.75
CA ALA A 437 29.14 -16.15 -12.48
C ALA A 437 29.73 -16.18 -11.05
N ALA A 438 28.97 -16.60 -10.04
CA ALA A 438 29.47 -16.70 -8.67
C ALA A 438 30.49 -17.84 -8.50
N ALA A 439 30.31 -18.92 -9.25
CA ALA A 439 31.17 -20.11 -9.19
C ALA A 439 32.59 -19.88 -9.73
N LYS A 440 32.84 -18.76 -10.44
CA LYS A 440 34.18 -18.43 -10.95
C LYS A 440 35.16 -18.03 -9.83
N TYR A 441 34.64 -17.65 -8.65
CA TYR A 441 35.44 -17.26 -7.49
C TYR A 441 35.58 -18.44 -6.53
N ASN A 442 36.82 -18.81 -6.23
CA ASN A 442 37.13 -19.93 -5.33
C ASN A 442 38.05 -19.58 -4.16
N ASN A 443 38.63 -18.38 -4.12
CA ASN A 443 39.58 -17.96 -3.09
C ASN A 443 39.55 -16.43 -2.84
N PRO A 444 38.69 -15.92 -1.94
CA PRO A 444 37.54 -16.62 -1.38
C PRO A 444 36.45 -16.83 -2.44
N THR A 445 35.50 -17.71 -2.15
CA THR A 445 34.24 -17.76 -2.89
C THR A 445 33.44 -16.49 -2.62
N ALA A 446 32.47 -16.18 -3.48
CA ALA A 446 31.58 -15.04 -3.24
C ALA A 446 30.84 -15.17 -1.91
N ALA A 447 30.36 -16.39 -1.58
CA ALA A 447 29.64 -16.64 -0.35
C ALA A 447 30.54 -16.55 0.89
N GLU A 448 31.78 -17.04 0.82
CA GLU A 448 32.79 -16.86 1.88
C GLU A 448 33.11 -15.38 2.10
N ALA A 449 33.26 -14.60 1.02
CA ALA A 449 33.48 -13.16 1.11
C ALA A 449 32.30 -12.43 1.76
N VAL A 450 31.06 -12.80 1.43
CA VAL A 450 29.84 -12.27 2.07
C VAL A 450 29.79 -12.63 3.56
N LEU A 451 30.10 -13.88 3.92
CA LEU A 451 30.09 -14.34 5.31
C LEU A 451 31.17 -13.64 6.15
N ALA A 452 32.37 -13.46 5.60
CA ALA A 452 33.45 -12.72 6.25
C ALA A 452 33.09 -11.23 6.43
N LEU A 453 32.48 -10.63 5.41
CA LEU A 453 31.99 -9.25 5.47
C LEU A 453 30.91 -9.09 6.55
N MET A 454 29.93 -9.98 6.61
CA MET A 454 28.90 -9.98 7.64
C MET A 454 29.52 -9.95 9.05
N ALA A 455 30.52 -10.79 9.30
CA ALA A 455 31.19 -10.84 10.61
C ALA A 455 31.92 -9.52 10.93
N ALA A 456 32.58 -8.91 9.94
CA ALA A 456 33.27 -7.63 10.11
C ALA A 456 32.30 -6.46 10.36
N ASP A 457 31.19 -6.42 9.62
CA ASP A 457 30.16 -5.38 9.71
C ASP A 457 29.44 -5.45 11.07
N LEU A 458 29.01 -6.65 11.49
CA LEU A 458 28.40 -6.85 12.80
C LEU A 458 29.37 -6.49 13.94
N LYS A 459 30.65 -6.85 13.83
CA LYS A 459 31.66 -6.46 14.81
C LYS A 459 31.83 -4.94 14.89
N ALA A 460 31.84 -4.25 13.75
CA ALA A 460 31.95 -2.79 13.72
C ALA A 460 30.69 -2.11 14.29
N HIS A 461 29.51 -2.63 13.98
CA HIS A 461 28.24 -2.17 14.54
C HIS A 461 28.19 -2.39 16.06
N ASP A 462 28.52 -3.58 16.54
CA ASP A 462 28.51 -3.93 17.97
C ASP A 462 29.56 -3.13 18.78
N ALA A 463 30.66 -2.71 18.14
CA ALA A 463 31.65 -1.83 18.74
C ALA A 463 31.22 -0.35 18.79
N ALA A 464 30.26 0.06 17.95
CA ALA A 464 29.75 1.42 17.97
C ALA A 464 28.83 1.61 19.17
N THR A 465 29.17 2.56 20.06
CA THR A 465 28.30 2.92 21.18
C THR A 465 26.92 3.34 20.65
N PRO A 466 25.81 2.77 21.16
CA PRO A 466 24.48 3.20 20.79
C PRO A 466 24.33 4.69 21.11
N LYS A 467 24.38 5.56 20.08
CA LYS A 467 24.24 7.01 20.28
C LYS A 467 22.82 7.40 20.68
N ASP A 468 21.84 6.57 20.31
CA ASP A 468 20.41 6.75 20.58
C ASP A 468 19.71 5.41 20.85
N TYR A 469 18.64 5.45 21.66
CA TYR A 469 17.64 4.41 21.98
C TYR A 469 18.05 2.94 21.71
N PRO A 470 18.30 2.11 22.75
CA PRO A 470 18.76 0.71 22.60
C PRO A 470 17.96 -0.15 21.60
N GLY A 471 16.66 0.10 21.45
CA GLY A 471 15.81 -0.58 20.47
C GLY A 471 16.20 -0.33 19.02
N ARG A 472 16.69 0.87 18.67
CA ARG A 472 17.13 1.21 17.30
C ARG A 472 18.43 0.47 16.97
N HIS A 473 19.37 0.40 17.91
CA HIS A 473 20.63 -0.30 17.73
C HIS A 473 20.42 -1.80 17.49
N LYS A 474 19.52 -2.43 18.27
CA LYS A 474 19.13 -3.83 18.06
C LYS A 474 18.47 -4.03 16.69
N GLY A 475 17.48 -3.21 16.34
CA GLY A 475 16.78 -3.33 15.06
C GLY A 475 17.71 -3.16 13.85
N GLU A 476 18.67 -2.25 13.93
CA GLU A 476 19.68 -2.08 12.88
C GLU A 476 20.58 -3.31 12.78
N ARG A 477 21.09 -3.84 13.90
CA ARG A 477 21.89 -5.08 13.90
C ARG A 477 21.15 -6.23 13.24
N GLU A 478 19.87 -6.41 13.56
CA GLU A 478 19.02 -7.44 12.98
C GLU A 478 18.81 -7.24 11.47
N ARG A 479 18.70 -5.98 11.02
CA ARG A 479 18.61 -5.61 9.60
C ARG A 479 19.88 -6.01 8.85
N ILE A 480 21.06 -5.67 9.40
CA ILE A 480 22.38 -6.01 8.83
C ILE A 480 22.48 -7.51 8.60
N GLU A 481 22.19 -8.29 9.64
CA GLU A 481 22.23 -9.76 9.58
C GLU A 481 21.24 -10.32 8.56
N THR A 482 20.00 -9.85 8.55
CA THR A 482 18.98 -10.34 7.61
C THR A 482 19.35 -10.07 6.15
N GLU A 483 20.00 -8.94 5.85
CA GLU A 483 20.48 -8.61 4.51
C GLU A 483 21.58 -9.56 4.03
N TYR A 484 22.58 -9.87 4.88
CA TYR A 484 23.64 -10.81 4.52
C TYR A 484 23.14 -12.25 4.40
N LEU A 485 22.27 -12.70 5.31
CA LEU A 485 21.73 -14.06 5.27
C LEU A 485 20.88 -14.29 4.02
N ALA A 486 20.09 -13.30 3.61
CA ALA A 486 19.36 -13.36 2.35
C ALA A 486 20.34 -13.49 1.17
N ALA A 487 21.40 -12.67 1.12
CA ALA A 487 22.41 -12.77 0.06
C ALA A 487 23.07 -14.16 0.01
N LEU A 488 23.40 -14.76 1.16
CA LEU A 488 23.94 -16.12 1.22
C LEU A 488 22.97 -17.17 0.66
N MET A 489 21.68 -17.07 1.01
CA MET A 489 20.64 -17.97 0.49
C MET A 489 20.51 -17.88 -1.04
N PHE A 490 20.51 -16.66 -1.59
CA PHE A 490 20.42 -16.43 -3.04
C PHE A 490 21.68 -16.88 -3.79
N LEU A 491 22.87 -16.75 -3.19
CA LEU A 491 24.10 -17.29 -3.75
C LEU A 491 24.06 -18.81 -3.85
N GLY A 492 23.43 -19.50 -2.89
CA GLY A 492 23.21 -20.95 -2.92
C GLY A 492 24.50 -21.79 -2.87
N ASP A 493 25.59 -21.25 -2.31
CA ASP A 493 26.86 -21.97 -2.20
C ASP A 493 26.80 -23.04 -1.11
N ARG A 494 26.61 -24.29 -1.54
CA ARG A 494 26.46 -25.46 -0.65
C ARG A 494 27.69 -25.71 0.23
N ARG A 495 28.86 -25.18 -0.12
CA ARG A 495 30.08 -25.31 0.71
C ARG A 495 29.92 -24.66 2.08
N LEU A 496 29.05 -23.66 2.20
CA LEU A 496 28.76 -23.01 3.49
C LEU A 496 27.72 -23.74 4.34
N ALA A 497 27.01 -24.73 3.80
CA ALA A 497 25.95 -25.43 4.56
C ALA A 497 26.44 -26.01 5.91
N PRO A 498 27.62 -26.65 6.00
CA PRO A 498 28.15 -27.14 7.28
C PRO A 498 28.43 -26.03 8.30
N GLU A 499 28.92 -24.88 7.85
CA GLU A 499 29.16 -23.72 8.73
C GLU A 499 27.85 -23.11 9.23
N MET A 500 26.82 -23.02 8.37
CA MET A 500 25.48 -22.57 8.80
C MET A 500 24.84 -23.55 9.78
N ALA A 501 24.98 -24.86 9.54
CA ALA A 501 24.51 -25.91 10.43
C ALA A 501 25.19 -25.84 11.80
N LYS A 502 26.51 -25.64 11.83
CA LYS A 502 27.27 -25.41 13.05
C LYS A 502 26.74 -24.19 13.82
N ARG A 503 26.61 -23.03 13.16
CA ARG A 503 26.05 -21.82 13.78
C ARG A 503 24.63 -22.00 14.30
N ALA A 504 23.80 -22.76 13.60
CA ALA A 504 22.47 -23.11 14.08
C ALA A 504 22.51 -23.93 15.37
N SER A 505 23.45 -24.87 15.49
CA SER A 505 23.61 -25.70 16.69
C SER A 505 24.21 -24.94 17.88
N GLU A 506 25.06 -23.94 17.63
CA GLU A 506 25.72 -23.12 18.65
C GLU A 506 24.91 -21.87 19.04
N ALA A 507 23.83 -21.58 18.31
CA ALA A 507 23.00 -20.40 18.53
C ALA A 507 22.35 -20.40 19.92
N GLY A 508 22.64 -19.37 20.72
CA GLY A 508 22.09 -19.20 22.06
C GLY A 508 20.65 -18.65 22.11
N SER A 509 20.10 -18.21 20.98
CA SER A 509 18.74 -17.66 20.90
C SER A 509 17.87 -18.39 19.88
N PRO A 510 16.55 -18.52 20.11
CA PRO A 510 15.60 -19.07 19.14
C PRO A 510 15.65 -18.37 17.77
N ARG A 511 15.81 -17.04 17.77
CA ARG A 511 15.91 -16.22 16.56
C ARG A 511 17.10 -16.65 15.71
N ASP A 512 18.28 -16.70 16.31
CA ASP A 512 19.52 -17.00 15.58
C ASP A 512 19.50 -18.45 15.12
N ARG A 513 19.06 -19.39 15.97
CA ARG A 513 18.90 -20.80 15.59
C ARG A 513 17.98 -20.95 14.38
N ARG A 514 16.82 -20.28 14.38
CA ARG A 514 15.88 -20.26 13.25
C ARG A 514 16.53 -19.72 11.99
N GLN A 515 17.22 -18.58 12.08
CA GLN A 515 17.86 -17.93 10.93
C GLN A 515 18.94 -18.81 10.30
N TRP A 516 19.91 -19.29 11.10
CA TRP A 516 20.98 -20.15 10.59
C TRP A 516 20.46 -21.50 10.07
N ALA A 517 19.46 -22.08 10.75
CA ALA A 517 18.84 -23.32 10.30
C ALA A 517 18.12 -23.15 8.95
N THR A 518 17.47 -22.00 8.76
CA THR A 518 16.82 -21.66 7.49
C THR A 518 17.86 -21.51 6.38
N VAL A 519 18.93 -20.76 6.61
CA VAL A 519 20.00 -20.59 5.61
C VAL A 519 20.63 -21.95 5.27
N ALA A 520 20.94 -22.79 6.26
CA ALA A 520 21.46 -24.14 6.04
C ALA A 520 20.55 -24.98 5.13
N HIS A 521 19.23 -24.92 5.36
CA HIS A 521 18.24 -25.62 4.54
C HIS A 521 18.30 -25.17 3.07
N TYR A 522 18.32 -23.85 2.81
CA TYR A 522 18.43 -23.33 1.44
C TYR A 522 19.79 -23.63 0.78
N LEU A 523 20.85 -23.81 1.58
CA LEU A 523 22.17 -24.25 1.09
C LEU A 523 22.29 -25.77 0.95
N GLY A 524 21.21 -26.53 1.17
CA GLY A 524 21.15 -27.97 0.91
C GLY A 524 21.41 -28.88 2.11
N ASP A 525 21.53 -28.33 3.33
CA ASP A 525 21.50 -29.13 4.56
C ASP A 525 20.18 -28.92 5.31
N PRO A 526 19.19 -29.83 5.16
CA PRO A 526 17.89 -29.66 5.80
C PRO A 526 17.91 -29.96 7.31
N LYS A 527 18.93 -30.67 7.83
CA LYS A 527 18.89 -31.21 9.20
C LYS A 527 18.74 -30.15 10.30
N PRO A 528 19.41 -28.99 10.24
CA PRO A 528 19.23 -27.94 11.25
C PRO A 528 17.80 -27.43 11.33
N LEU A 529 17.12 -27.26 10.18
CA LEU A 529 15.73 -26.81 10.14
C LEU A 529 14.78 -27.89 10.65
N GLN A 530 15.01 -29.16 10.27
CA GLN A 530 14.22 -30.29 10.78
C GLN A 530 14.32 -30.36 12.31
N SER A 531 15.53 -30.28 12.85
CA SER A 531 15.77 -30.24 14.30
C SER A 531 15.09 -29.05 14.97
N PHE A 532 15.16 -27.86 14.37
CA PHE A 532 14.47 -26.68 14.88
C PHE A 532 12.94 -26.85 14.89
N ALA A 533 12.37 -27.36 13.80
CA ALA A 533 10.93 -27.62 13.69
C ALA A 533 10.46 -28.69 14.68
N ASP A 534 11.25 -29.75 14.90
CA ASP A 534 10.95 -30.78 15.90
C ASP A 534 11.01 -30.26 17.33
N ASP A 535 11.99 -29.42 17.66
CA ASP A 535 12.06 -28.79 18.97
C ASP A 535 10.93 -27.77 19.18
N PHE A 536 10.55 -27.03 18.13
CA PHE A 536 9.40 -26.13 18.18
C PHE A 536 8.11 -26.92 18.39
N ARG A 537 7.88 -27.98 17.61
CA ARG A 537 6.75 -28.92 17.74
C ARG A 537 6.65 -29.49 19.16
N ALA A 538 7.78 -29.85 19.76
CA ALA A 538 7.85 -30.39 21.11
C ALA A 538 7.73 -29.33 22.22
N GLY A 539 7.53 -28.05 21.86
CA GLY A 539 7.42 -26.95 22.83
C GLY A 539 8.73 -26.58 23.52
N LYS A 540 9.88 -27.03 23.01
CA LYS A 540 11.20 -26.78 23.63
C LYS A 540 11.78 -25.40 23.30
N ILE A 541 11.26 -24.76 22.26
CA ILE A 541 11.69 -23.41 21.87
C ILE A 541 10.94 -22.40 22.75
N ALA A 542 11.66 -21.78 23.69
CA ALA A 542 11.12 -20.74 24.55
C ALA A 542 10.88 -19.46 23.76
N VAL A 543 9.61 -19.14 23.47
CA VAL A 543 9.22 -17.88 22.84
C VAL A 543 8.59 -16.97 23.90
N ARG A 544 8.99 -15.69 23.93
CA ARG A 544 8.42 -14.72 24.87
C ARG A 544 7.01 -14.33 24.40
N PRO A 545 5.96 -14.52 25.22
CA PRO A 545 4.63 -14.04 24.87
C PRO A 545 4.59 -12.49 24.88
N GLY A 546 3.79 -11.89 23.99
CA GLY A 546 3.24 -10.54 24.22
C GLY A 546 4.04 -9.32 23.75
N ASN A 547 5.00 -9.42 22.81
CA ASN A 547 5.64 -8.22 22.26
C ASN A 547 5.26 -8.00 20.79
N THR A 548 4.31 -7.09 20.55
CA THR A 548 3.76 -6.74 19.22
C THR A 548 4.81 -6.22 18.22
N ARG A 549 5.99 -5.79 18.68
CA ARG A 549 7.11 -5.35 17.81
C ARG A 549 8.27 -6.35 17.73
N GLY A 550 8.19 -7.49 18.40
CA GLY A 550 9.26 -8.49 18.52
C GLY A 550 8.72 -9.91 18.59
N ASP A 551 7.72 -10.20 17.76
CA ASP A 551 6.96 -11.44 17.73
C ASP A 551 7.80 -12.57 17.11
N ASP A 552 8.73 -13.12 17.90
CA ASP A 552 9.52 -14.30 17.52
C ASP A 552 8.62 -15.47 17.12
N LEU A 553 7.45 -15.61 17.74
CA LEU A 553 6.49 -16.68 17.42
C LEU A 553 5.95 -16.48 16.00
N GLY A 554 5.49 -15.29 15.68
CA GLY A 554 5.02 -14.94 14.34
C GLY A 554 6.10 -15.10 13.28
N HIS A 555 7.37 -14.76 13.57
CA HIS A 555 8.47 -15.01 12.63
C HIS A 555 8.74 -16.51 12.45
N ILE A 556 8.63 -17.33 13.50
CA ILE A 556 8.72 -18.79 13.40
C ILE A 556 7.57 -19.33 12.53
N VAL A 557 6.34 -18.89 12.78
CA VAL A 557 5.18 -19.30 11.98
C VAL A 557 5.36 -18.89 10.52
N ALA A 558 5.74 -17.63 10.25
CA ALA A 558 5.96 -17.14 8.89
C ALA A 558 6.97 -18.00 8.13
N ILE A 559 8.13 -18.30 8.74
CA ILE A 559 9.17 -19.06 8.04
C ILE A 559 8.79 -20.53 7.82
N LEU A 560 8.11 -21.16 8.79
CA LEU A 560 7.66 -22.54 8.64
C LEU A 560 6.57 -22.65 7.56
N VAL A 561 5.68 -21.66 7.47
CA VAL A 561 4.67 -21.57 6.40
C VAL A 561 5.30 -21.38 5.04
N GLU A 562 6.32 -20.52 4.94
CA GLU A 562 7.03 -20.23 3.70
C GLU A 562 7.79 -21.46 3.18
N ILE A 563 8.48 -22.18 4.08
CA ILE A 563 9.28 -23.35 3.72
C ILE A 563 8.41 -24.56 3.34
N GLY A 564 7.31 -24.80 4.07
CA GLY A 564 6.31 -25.81 3.70
C GLY A 564 6.82 -27.26 3.65
N THR A 565 7.89 -27.59 4.39
CA THR A 565 8.37 -28.98 4.51
C THR A 565 7.42 -29.81 5.39
N PRO A 566 7.43 -31.16 5.29
CA PRO A 566 6.65 -32.02 6.18
C PRO A 566 6.95 -31.79 7.67
N GLU A 567 8.19 -31.47 8.04
CA GLU A 567 8.55 -31.14 9.42
C GLU A 567 7.92 -29.82 9.87
N ALA A 568 7.94 -28.81 9.00
CA ALA A 568 7.33 -27.51 9.27
C ALA A 568 5.80 -27.62 9.42
N ASP A 569 5.14 -28.40 8.56
CA ASP A 569 3.71 -28.68 8.64
C ASP A 569 3.33 -29.37 9.96
N ARG A 570 4.09 -30.39 10.39
CA ARG A 570 3.88 -31.05 11.68
C ARG A 570 4.07 -30.09 12.86
N ALA A 571 5.07 -29.21 12.78
CA ALA A 571 5.35 -28.24 13.82
C ALA A 571 4.27 -27.15 13.92
N LEU A 572 3.76 -26.67 12.79
CA LEU A 572 2.64 -25.72 12.73
C LEU A 572 1.33 -26.37 13.21
N THR A 573 1.05 -27.60 12.82
CA THR A 573 -0.13 -28.34 13.27
C THR A 573 -0.16 -28.54 14.78
N ALA A 574 1.00 -28.75 15.41
CA ALA A 574 1.11 -28.86 16.87
C ALA A 574 0.69 -27.57 17.61
N LEU A 575 0.71 -26.39 16.97
CA LEU A 575 0.21 -25.16 17.58
C LEU A 575 -1.31 -25.19 17.85
N ALA A 576 -2.05 -26.08 17.20
CA ALA A 576 -3.47 -26.28 17.46
C ALA A 576 -3.75 -27.28 18.60
N ASP A 577 -2.72 -27.95 19.16
CA ASP A 577 -2.88 -28.82 20.33
C ASP A 577 -2.93 -27.97 21.61
N PRO A 578 -4.00 -28.04 22.43
CA PRO A 578 -4.08 -27.33 23.71
C PRO A 578 -2.93 -27.59 24.69
N LYS A 579 -2.18 -28.69 24.52
CA LYS A 579 -1.01 -29.03 25.33
C LYS A 579 0.27 -28.30 24.89
N HIS A 580 0.29 -27.71 23.70
CA HIS A 580 1.46 -26.99 23.22
C HIS A 580 1.70 -25.72 24.06
N PRO A 581 2.94 -25.42 24.51
CA PRO A 581 3.19 -24.28 25.40
C PRO A 581 2.77 -22.92 24.84
N GLN A 582 2.75 -22.79 23.50
CA GLN A 582 2.36 -21.56 22.80
C GLN A 582 0.87 -21.51 22.43
N TYR A 583 0.07 -22.56 22.70
CA TYR A 583 -1.33 -22.65 22.26
C TYR A 583 -2.15 -21.41 22.66
N LYS A 584 -2.10 -21.01 23.93
CA LYS A 584 -2.87 -19.86 24.44
C LYS A 584 -2.54 -18.55 23.71
N ALA A 585 -1.25 -18.28 23.49
CA ALA A 585 -0.80 -17.10 22.77
C ALA A 585 -1.26 -17.11 21.31
N VAL A 586 -1.20 -18.28 20.65
CA VAL A 586 -1.66 -18.44 19.27
C VAL A 586 -3.18 -18.25 19.16
N VAL A 587 -3.96 -18.82 20.09
CA VAL A 587 -5.42 -18.63 20.16
C VAL A 587 -5.76 -17.15 20.33
N GLU A 588 -5.12 -16.49 21.29
CA GLU A 588 -5.32 -15.05 21.53
C GLU A 588 -4.99 -14.23 20.29
N ILE A 589 -3.85 -14.47 19.63
CA ILE A 589 -3.46 -13.75 18.41
C ILE A 589 -4.47 -13.99 17.29
N ILE A 590 -4.85 -15.25 17.02
CA ILE A 590 -5.80 -15.59 15.96
C ILE A 590 -7.15 -14.91 16.20
N LEU A 591 -7.65 -14.91 17.44
CA LEU A 591 -8.97 -14.34 17.78
C LEU A 591 -8.96 -12.80 17.86
N THR A 592 -7.92 -12.18 18.42
CA THR A 592 -7.90 -10.73 18.67
C THR A 592 -7.42 -9.91 17.48
N GLN A 593 -6.61 -10.49 16.58
CA GLN A 593 -6.02 -9.71 15.49
C GLN A 593 -7.09 -9.23 14.50
N GLN A 594 -7.24 -7.92 14.37
CA GLN A 594 -8.24 -7.31 13.49
C GLN A 594 -7.82 -7.45 12.02
N GLY A 595 -8.63 -8.17 11.24
CA GLY A 595 -8.50 -8.29 9.78
C GLY A 595 -7.41 -9.24 9.27
N LEU A 596 -7.44 -9.48 7.95
CA LEU A 596 -6.45 -10.27 7.21
C LEU A 596 -5.36 -9.37 6.59
N GLY A 597 -4.87 -8.39 7.36
CA GLY A 597 -3.79 -7.49 6.92
C GLY A 597 -2.44 -8.20 6.79
N PHE A 598 -1.43 -7.47 6.32
CA PHE A 598 -0.10 -8.00 6.04
C PHE A 598 0.51 -8.78 7.24
N GLU A 599 0.37 -8.25 8.44
CA GLU A 599 0.89 -8.88 9.67
C GLU A 599 0.13 -10.13 10.12
N SER A 600 -1.18 -10.21 9.84
CA SER A 600 -1.98 -11.36 10.24
C SER A 600 -1.87 -12.52 9.25
N ARG A 601 -1.47 -12.24 8.01
CA ARG A 601 -1.33 -13.22 6.92
C ARG A 601 -0.61 -14.50 7.35
N LYS A 602 0.50 -14.39 8.08
CA LYS A 602 1.30 -15.56 8.52
C LYS A 602 0.48 -16.56 9.35
N TRP A 603 -0.44 -16.08 10.18
CA TRP A 603 -1.31 -16.92 11.03
C TRP A 603 -2.43 -17.59 10.23
N PHE A 604 -2.91 -16.95 9.17
CA PHE A 604 -3.98 -17.47 8.31
C PHE A 604 -3.48 -18.17 7.05
N ALA A 605 -2.16 -18.33 6.90
CA ALA A 605 -1.56 -18.93 5.72
C ALA A 605 -1.35 -20.46 5.83
N HIS A 606 -1.76 -21.08 6.95
CA HIS A 606 -1.68 -22.53 7.19
C HIS A 606 -2.96 -23.07 7.84
N PRO A 607 -3.40 -24.30 7.51
CA PRO A 607 -4.64 -24.88 8.05
C PRO A 607 -4.72 -25.04 9.58
N PHE A 608 -3.62 -24.91 10.33
CA PHE A 608 -3.65 -25.05 11.80
C PHE A 608 -4.56 -23.99 12.45
N CYS A 609 -4.68 -22.81 11.83
CA CYS A 609 -5.57 -21.76 12.31
C CYS A 609 -7.04 -22.17 12.21
N LEU A 610 -7.40 -23.00 11.22
CA LEU A 610 -8.77 -23.47 11.03
C LEU A 610 -9.17 -24.40 12.18
N SER A 611 -8.25 -25.25 12.67
CA SER A 611 -8.47 -26.10 13.84
C SER A 611 -8.73 -25.27 15.10
N ILE A 612 -7.95 -24.21 15.31
CA ILE A 612 -8.11 -23.29 16.45
C ILE A 612 -9.46 -22.56 16.36
N LEU A 613 -9.78 -21.98 15.20
CA LEU A 613 -11.04 -21.30 14.98
C LEU A 613 -12.22 -22.25 15.15
N ARG A 614 -12.11 -23.50 14.68
CA ARG A 614 -13.15 -24.51 14.86
C ARG A 614 -13.41 -24.80 16.34
N ALA A 615 -12.37 -24.98 17.14
CA ALA A 615 -12.53 -25.15 18.59
C ALA A 615 -13.20 -23.93 19.23
N ALA A 616 -12.81 -22.72 18.82
CA ALA A 616 -13.37 -21.47 19.30
C ALA A 616 -14.85 -21.23 18.91
N LEU A 617 -15.39 -21.92 17.88
CA LEU A 617 -16.81 -21.84 17.55
C LEU A 617 -17.71 -22.40 18.67
N ASP A 618 -17.19 -23.24 19.57
CA ASP A 618 -17.92 -23.78 20.72
C ASP A 618 -17.79 -22.92 21.99
N ASP A 619 -16.95 -21.87 21.96
CA ASP A 619 -16.76 -20.95 23.09
C ASP A 619 -17.76 -19.78 23.02
N ILE A 620 -18.73 -19.79 23.93
CA ILE A 620 -19.76 -18.75 24.05
C ILE A 620 -19.40 -17.63 25.03
N ALA A 621 -18.16 -17.61 25.55
CA ALA A 621 -17.73 -16.59 26.50
C ALA A 621 -17.85 -15.18 25.89
N PRO A 622 -18.30 -14.19 26.67
CA PRO A 622 -18.35 -12.80 26.21
C PRO A 622 -16.93 -12.26 26.04
N THR A 623 -16.70 -11.53 24.96
CA THR A 623 -15.42 -10.86 24.69
C THR A 623 -15.30 -9.50 25.37
N GLY A 624 -16.44 -8.97 25.85
CA GLY A 624 -16.58 -7.58 26.31
C GLY A 624 -16.80 -6.57 25.19
N ALA A 625 -16.81 -7.00 23.92
CA ALA A 625 -17.13 -6.16 22.78
C ALA A 625 -18.63 -6.19 22.41
N GLU A 626 -19.09 -5.18 21.70
CA GLU A 626 -20.46 -5.05 21.19
C GLU A 626 -20.45 -4.57 19.73
N PHE A 627 -21.36 -5.11 18.91
CA PHE A 627 -21.67 -4.56 17.59
C PHE A 627 -22.92 -3.69 17.68
N VAL A 628 -22.89 -2.50 17.08
CA VAL A 628 -24.02 -1.55 17.06
C VAL A 628 -24.17 -0.96 15.66
N ILE A 629 -25.39 -0.86 15.13
CA ILE A 629 -25.67 -0.11 13.89
C ILE A 629 -26.32 1.22 14.23
N GLU A 630 -25.64 2.31 13.88
CA GLU A 630 -26.12 3.69 14.04
C GLU A 630 -25.91 4.44 12.74
N GLN A 631 -26.93 5.15 12.26
CA GLN A 631 -26.84 6.00 11.07
C GLN A 631 -26.23 5.28 9.84
N ASN A 632 -26.64 4.04 9.60
CA ASN A 632 -26.12 3.19 8.52
C ASN A 632 -24.61 2.90 8.60
N THR A 633 -24.04 2.96 9.80
CA THR A 633 -22.66 2.59 10.12
C THR A 633 -22.67 1.44 11.12
N LEU A 634 -21.92 0.38 10.84
CA LEU A 634 -21.64 -0.70 11.78
C LEU A 634 -20.45 -0.31 12.66
N TRP A 635 -20.66 -0.30 13.96
CA TRP A 635 -19.65 -0.05 14.97
C TRP A 635 -19.27 -1.35 15.68
N HIS A 636 -17.97 -1.61 15.81
CA HIS A 636 -17.40 -2.60 16.72
C HIS A 636 -16.82 -1.84 17.91
N GLN A 637 -17.46 -1.98 19.07
CA GLN A 637 -17.09 -1.32 20.32
C GLN A 637 -16.36 -2.32 21.20
N VAL A 638 -15.13 -2.00 21.60
CA VAL A 638 -14.36 -2.76 22.59
C VAL A 638 -14.06 -1.84 23.79
N PRO A 639 -13.71 -2.36 24.98
CA PRO A 639 -13.36 -1.52 26.12
C PRO A 639 -12.25 -0.51 25.75
N GLY A 640 -12.60 0.78 25.73
CA GLY A 640 -11.68 1.89 25.42
C GLY A 640 -11.44 2.18 23.94
N ALA A 641 -12.05 1.46 23.00
CA ALA A 641 -11.94 1.78 21.57
C ALA A 641 -13.23 1.48 20.78
N ARG A 642 -13.44 2.23 19.69
CA ARG A 642 -14.61 2.08 18.80
C ARG A 642 -14.15 2.17 17.36
N GLY A 643 -14.43 1.13 16.56
CA GLY A 643 -14.14 1.09 15.13
C GLY A 643 -15.43 1.10 14.32
N GLY A 644 -15.51 1.93 13.28
CA GLY A 644 -16.70 2.06 12.42
C GLY A 644 -16.43 1.59 10.99
N GLY A 645 -17.45 1.04 10.34
CA GLY A 645 -17.44 0.67 8.93
C GLY A 645 -18.84 0.70 8.31
N PRO A 646 -18.96 0.62 6.97
CA PRO A 646 -20.25 0.51 6.33
C PRO A 646 -20.99 -0.77 6.76
N VAL A 647 -22.32 -0.71 6.86
CA VAL A 647 -23.15 -1.89 7.16
C VAL A 647 -22.98 -2.94 6.06
N PRO A 648 -22.51 -4.16 6.36
CA PRO A 648 -22.35 -5.23 5.37
C PRO A 648 -23.70 -5.59 4.71
N GLU A 649 -23.67 -6.07 3.47
CA GLU A 649 -24.86 -6.44 2.69
C GLU A 649 -25.81 -7.40 3.45
N ILE A 650 -25.28 -8.35 4.22
CA ILE A 650 -26.11 -9.27 5.02
C ILE A 650 -26.92 -8.59 6.13
N LEU A 651 -26.57 -7.36 6.48
CA LEU A 651 -27.22 -6.54 7.50
C LEU A 651 -27.99 -5.34 6.91
N THR A 652 -28.07 -5.19 5.58
CA THR A 652 -28.78 -4.05 4.98
C THR A 652 -30.29 -4.13 5.17
N ASP A 653 -30.85 -5.32 5.34
CA ASP A 653 -32.27 -5.53 5.64
C ASP A 653 -32.52 -5.40 7.16
N PRO A 654 -33.10 -4.29 7.64
CA PRO A 654 -33.34 -4.08 9.07
C PRO A 654 -34.32 -5.11 9.65
N THR A 655 -35.17 -5.75 8.84
CA THR A 655 -36.13 -6.75 9.33
C THR A 655 -35.44 -8.04 9.76
N ARG A 656 -34.25 -8.33 9.22
CA ARG A 656 -33.47 -9.55 9.44
C ARG A 656 -32.37 -9.41 10.49
N ARG A 657 -32.14 -8.20 11.00
CA ARG A 657 -31.09 -7.92 11.99
C ARG A 657 -31.63 -7.27 13.26
N ARG A 658 -30.77 -7.25 14.27
CA ARG A 658 -30.85 -6.49 15.51
C ARG A 658 -30.06 -5.19 15.32
N ASP A 659 -30.31 -4.18 16.15
CA ASP A 659 -29.53 -2.94 16.14
C ASP A 659 -28.25 -3.05 16.97
N LYS A 660 -28.23 -3.95 17.96
CA LYS A 660 -27.05 -4.25 18.78
C LYS A 660 -26.95 -5.72 19.16
N ALA A 661 -25.73 -6.20 19.39
CA ALA A 661 -25.44 -7.54 19.92
C ALA A 661 -24.08 -7.58 20.61
N ALA A 662 -24.01 -8.18 21.80
CA ALA A 662 -22.75 -8.49 22.48
C ALA A 662 -21.98 -9.55 21.66
N GLU A 663 -20.67 -9.36 21.52
CA GLU A 663 -19.78 -10.28 20.81
C GLU A 663 -19.27 -11.39 21.75
N ARG A 664 -19.40 -12.64 21.31
CA ARG A 664 -18.87 -13.85 21.95
C ARG A 664 -17.61 -14.34 21.22
N THR A 665 -16.81 -15.19 21.86
CA THR A 665 -15.63 -15.81 21.22
C THR A 665 -16.00 -16.55 19.93
N CYS A 666 -17.12 -17.30 19.93
CA CYS A 666 -17.60 -18.01 18.75
C CYS A 666 -17.98 -17.07 17.59
N ASP A 667 -18.37 -15.82 17.89
CA ASP A 667 -18.71 -14.83 16.87
C ASP A 667 -17.45 -14.33 16.14
N GLN A 668 -16.36 -14.08 16.89
CA GLN A 668 -15.04 -13.76 16.32
C GLN A 668 -14.51 -14.89 15.46
N ALA A 669 -14.63 -16.13 15.95
CA ALA A 669 -14.21 -17.32 15.22
C ALA A 669 -15.00 -17.51 13.92
N ALA A 670 -16.31 -17.28 13.95
CA ALA A 670 -17.18 -17.40 12.79
C ALA A 670 -16.92 -16.31 11.73
N ASP A 671 -16.70 -15.05 12.12
CA ASP A 671 -16.29 -13.99 11.17
C ASP A 671 -14.96 -14.34 10.49
N LYS A 672 -13.96 -14.78 11.26
CA LYS A 672 -12.65 -15.15 10.73
C LYS A 672 -12.72 -16.35 9.80
N LEU A 673 -13.49 -17.39 10.15
CA LEU A 673 -13.71 -18.53 9.26
C LEU A 673 -14.42 -18.11 7.97
N GLY A 674 -15.42 -17.24 8.04
CA GLY A 674 -16.11 -16.71 6.85
C GLY A 674 -15.19 -15.94 5.90
N ARG A 675 -14.11 -15.32 6.42
CA ARG A 675 -13.08 -14.65 5.61
C ARG A 675 -11.98 -15.60 5.14
N ALA A 676 -11.61 -16.56 5.99
CA ALA A 676 -10.51 -17.50 5.75
C ALA A 676 -10.94 -18.66 4.85
N VAL A 677 -12.22 -19.03 4.78
CA VAL A 677 -12.69 -20.20 4.03
C VAL A 677 -13.80 -19.77 3.06
N VAL A 678 -13.51 -19.90 1.77
CA VAL A 678 -14.51 -19.65 0.72
C VAL A 678 -15.51 -20.80 0.69
N GLY A 679 -16.81 -20.47 0.61
CA GLY A 679 -17.89 -21.45 0.59
C GLY A 679 -18.55 -21.72 1.94
N LEU A 680 -18.15 -21.02 3.02
CA LEU A 680 -18.90 -21.07 4.26
C LEU A 680 -20.14 -20.15 4.23
N PRO A 681 -21.22 -20.51 4.95
CA PRO A 681 -22.37 -19.63 5.13
C PRO A 681 -21.97 -18.29 5.76
N LYS A 682 -22.56 -17.20 5.29
CA LYS A 682 -22.35 -15.87 5.91
C LYS A 682 -22.93 -15.82 7.33
N TYR A 683 -22.16 -15.24 8.24
CA TYR A 683 -22.48 -15.10 9.66
C TYR A 683 -22.28 -13.66 10.13
N HIS A 684 -23.13 -13.20 11.05
CA HIS A 684 -22.90 -11.99 11.84
C HIS A 684 -23.77 -12.02 13.11
N PRO A 685 -23.26 -11.63 14.30
CA PRO A 685 -24.02 -11.71 15.56
C PRO A 685 -25.27 -10.80 15.60
N LEU A 686 -25.31 -9.74 14.78
CA LEU A 686 -26.50 -8.89 14.63
C LEU A 686 -27.65 -9.56 13.87
N LEU A 687 -27.49 -10.71 13.23
CA LEU A 687 -28.59 -11.39 12.56
C LEU A 687 -29.59 -11.96 13.58
N LYS A 688 -30.89 -11.88 13.29
CA LYS A 688 -31.92 -12.45 14.20
C LYS A 688 -31.78 -13.97 14.32
N ASP A 689 -31.37 -14.63 13.24
CA ASP A 689 -31.09 -16.07 13.09
C ASP A 689 -29.59 -16.40 13.28
N ALA A 690 -28.83 -15.58 14.03
CA ALA A 690 -27.38 -15.76 14.17
C ALA A 690 -27.00 -17.17 14.66
N ASP A 691 -27.59 -17.68 15.74
CA ASP A 691 -27.21 -19.00 16.28
C ASP A 691 -27.53 -20.16 15.33
N GLU A 692 -28.62 -20.08 14.55
CA GLU A 692 -28.93 -21.05 13.49
C GLU A 692 -27.88 -21.02 12.38
N ARG A 693 -27.45 -19.82 11.97
CA ARG A 693 -26.38 -19.63 10.99
C ARG A 693 -25.04 -20.13 11.51
N LEU A 694 -24.75 -19.93 12.80
CA LEU A 694 -23.56 -20.44 13.44
C LEU A 694 -23.54 -21.98 13.41
N ALA A 695 -24.68 -22.62 13.71
CA ALA A 695 -24.83 -24.07 13.62
C ALA A 695 -24.66 -24.59 12.18
N ALA A 696 -25.23 -23.89 11.18
CA ALA A 696 -25.05 -24.21 9.77
C ALA A 696 -23.59 -24.04 9.31
N LEU A 697 -22.91 -22.99 9.79
CA LEU A 697 -21.48 -22.76 9.53
C LEU A 697 -20.64 -23.89 10.11
N LYS A 698 -20.85 -24.26 11.39
CA LYS A 698 -20.18 -25.41 12.03
C LYS A 698 -20.36 -26.69 11.22
N THR A 699 -21.61 -27.01 10.89
CA THR A 699 -21.96 -28.22 10.13
C THR A 699 -21.28 -28.24 8.75
N THR A 700 -21.30 -27.10 8.05
CA THR A 700 -20.66 -26.98 6.73
C THR A 700 -19.14 -27.10 6.84
N PHE A 701 -18.54 -26.49 7.86
CA PHE A 701 -17.10 -26.54 8.08
C PHE A 701 -16.64 -27.97 8.43
N ASP A 702 -17.36 -28.65 9.33
CA ASP A 702 -17.03 -30.00 9.80
C ASP A 702 -17.14 -31.06 8.72
N ARG A 703 -18.05 -30.85 7.76
CA ARG A 703 -18.18 -31.72 6.57
C ARG A 703 -16.86 -31.85 5.79
N PHE A 704 -16.03 -30.81 5.78
CA PHE A 704 -14.74 -30.79 5.08
C PHE A 704 -13.55 -30.76 6.06
N ALA A 705 -13.74 -31.17 7.31
CA ALA A 705 -12.68 -31.19 8.31
C ALA A 705 -11.43 -31.94 7.80
N GLY A 706 -10.27 -31.29 7.89
CA GLY A 706 -8.99 -31.82 7.38
C GLY A 706 -8.83 -31.81 5.86
N LYS A 707 -9.78 -31.28 5.10
CA LYS A 707 -9.78 -31.22 3.63
C LYS A 707 -9.91 -29.79 3.12
N TYR A 708 -9.01 -28.92 3.57
CA TYR A 708 -8.92 -27.54 3.11
C TYR A 708 -7.59 -27.31 2.41
N ARG A 709 -7.62 -26.68 1.24
CA ARG A 709 -6.41 -26.32 0.47
C ARG A 709 -6.40 -24.84 0.12
N LYS A 710 -5.22 -24.33 -0.26
CA LYS A 710 -5.11 -22.99 -0.84
C LYS A 710 -5.76 -22.98 -2.25
N PRO A 711 -6.42 -21.88 -2.65
CA PRO A 711 -6.86 -21.70 -4.03
C PRO A 711 -5.65 -21.56 -4.96
N THR A 712 -5.80 -22.08 -6.16
CA THR A 712 -4.92 -21.80 -7.30
C THR A 712 -5.08 -20.35 -7.77
N GLU A 713 -4.13 -19.82 -8.53
CA GLU A 713 -4.21 -18.43 -9.03
C GLU A 713 -5.48 -18.16 -9.87
N PRO A 714 -5.91 -19.03 -10.81
CA PRO A 714 -7.19 -18.87 -11.49
C PRO A 714 -8.40 -18.84 -10.54
N GLU A 715 -8.39 -19.67 -9.49
CA GLU A 715 -9.46 -19.67 -8.48
C GLU A 715 -9.45 -18.37 -7.65
N ARG A 716 -8.28 -17.80 -7.35
CA ARG A 716 -8.16 -16.50 -6.67
C ARG A 716 -8.78 -15.39 -7.50
N GLN A 717 -8.48 -15.35 -8.79
CA GLN A 717 -9.04 -14.39 -9.73
C GLN A 717 -10.55 -14.59 -9.90
N LEU A 718 -11.02 -15.83 -9.99
CA LEU A 718 -12.44 -16.18 -10.07
C LEU A 718 -13.23 -15.57 -8.92
N PHE A 719 -12.72 -15.72 -7.69
CA PHE A 719 -13.35 -15.15 -6.51
C PHE A 719 -12.96 -13.69 -6.27
N GLY A 720 -12.17 -13.03 -7.12
CA GLY A 720 -11.69 -11.67 -6.88
C GLY A 720 -11.11 -11.50 -5.47
N LEU A 721 -10.33 -12.49 -5.04
CA LEU A 721 -9.71 -12.51 -3.72
C LEU A 721 -8.56 -11.50 -3.71
N ASP A 722 -8.42 -10.78 -2.60
CA ASP A 722 -7.29 -9.90 -2.39
C ASP A 722 -5.97 -10.69 -2.57
N TYR A 723 -5.00 -10.10 -3.27
CA TYR A 723 -3.66 -10.64 -3.42
C TYR A 723 -2.98 -10.93 -2.07
N PHE A 724 -3.35 -10.18 -1.04
CA PHE A 724 -2.84 -10.35 0.32
C PHE A 724 -3.61 -11.38 1.16
N ALA A 725 -4.85 -11.71 0.80
CA ALA A 725 -5.62 -12.72 1.51
C ALA A 725 -5.06 -14.13 1.25
N THR A 726 -5.06 -14.98 2.27
CA THR A 726 -4.69 -16.40 2.16
C THR A 726 -5.87 -17.31 2.49
N PRO A 727 -6.95 -17.27 1.69
CA PRO A 727 -8.12 -18.08 1.98
C PRO A 727 -7.87 -19.55 1.67
N PHE A 728 -8.78 -20.39 2.13
CA PHE A 728 -8.86 -21.82 1.89
C PHE A 728 -10.14 -22.17 1.14
N LEU A 729 -10.09 -23.27 0.40
CA LEU A 729 -11.22 -23.91 -0.25
C LEU A 729 -11.35 -25.34 0.25
N PRO A 730 -12.58 -25.87 0.37
CA PRO A 730 -12.79 -27.32 0.45
C PRO A 730 -12.06 -28.04 -0.70
N ASP A 731 -11.25 -29.03 -0.36
CA ASP A 731 -10.50 -29.84 -1.31
C ASP A 731 -11.36 -30.98 -1.86
N ILE A 732 -12.15 -30.65 -2.89
CA ILE A 732 -13.10 -31.56 -3.53
C ILE A 732 -12.57 -31.93 -4.91
N CYS A 733 -12.00 -33.12 -5.01
CA CYS A 733 -11.55 -33.68 -6.29
C CYS A 733 -12.73 -34.26 -7.08
N PRO A 734 -12.79 -34.07 -8.41
CA PRO A 734 -13.79 -34.71 -9.26
C PRO A 734 -13.78 -36.24 -9.09
N LEU A 735 -14.96 -36.82 -8.85
CA LEU A 735 -15.10 -38.26 -8.78
C LEU A 735 -15.26 -38.84 -10.19
N GLY A 736 -14.47 -39.85 -10.55
CA GLY A 736 -14.63 -40.61 -11.81
C GLY A 736 -15.86 -41.53 -11.82
N ARG A 737 -16.75 -41.39 -10.83
CA ARG A 737 -17.99 -42.16 -10.64
C ARG A 737 -19.04 -41.27 -9.97
N ALA A 738 -20.30 -41.70 -9.97
CA ALA A 738 -21.34 -41.03 -9.18
C ALA A 738 -20.96 -40.99 -7.69
N ALA A 739 -21.26 -39.86 -7.05
CA ALA A 739 -21.10 -39.70 -5.61
C ALA A 739 -22.12 -40.57 -4.86
N THR A 740 -21.70 -41.06 -3.70
CA THR A 740 -22.54 -41.78 -2.74
C THR A 740 -22.83 -40.91 -1.52
N ALA A 741 -23.76 -41.34 -0.66
CA ALA A 741 -24.01 -40.70 0.63
C ALA A 741 -22.74 -40.61 1.50
N GLU A 742 -21.89 -41.63 1.44
CA GLU A 742 -20.62 -41.64 2.16
C GLU A 742 -19.61 -40.62 1.60
N ASP A 743 -19.58 -40.42 0.27
CA ASP A 743 -18.73 -39.39 -0.33
C ASP A 743 -19.19 -37.99 0.11
N VAL A 744 -20.49 -37.76 0.24
CA VAL A 744 -21.06 -36.50 0.76
C VAL A 744 -20.73 -36.29 2.23
N LYS A 745 -20.92 -37.32 3.06
CA LYS A 745 -20.66 -37.31 4.50
C LYS A 745 -19.18 -37.06 4.81
N THR A 746 -18.28 -37.65 4.03
CA THR A 746 -16.82 -37.49 4.17
C THR A 746 -16.28 -36.27 3.44
N GLY A 747 -17.14 -35.41 2.87
CA GLY A 747 -16.72 -34.18 2.19
C GLY A 747 -15.99 -34.39 0.86
N ARG A 748 -16.07 -35.59 0.26
CA ARG A 748 -15.54 -35.88 -1.09
C ARG A 748 -16.47 -35.44 -2.22
N ALA A 749 -17.73 -35.17 -1.92
CA ALA A 749 -18.74 -34.68 -2.84
C ALA A 749 -19.64 -33.65 -2.16
N LEU A 750 -20.27 -32.77 -2.95
CA LEU A 750 -21.24 -31.77 -2.49
C LEU A 750 -22.68 -32.32 -2.44
N PHE A 751 -23.02 -33.27 -3.29
CA PHE A 751 -24.31 -33.97 -3.29
C PHE A 751 -24.14 -35.41 -3.80
N HIS A 752 -25.18 -36.24 -3.67
CA HIS A 752 -25.27 -37.54 -4.31
C HIS A 752 -26.67 -37.72 -4.91
N LEU A 753 -26.77 -38.47 -6.01
CA LEU A 753 -28.04 -38.87 -6.62
C LEU A 753 -28.33 -40.34 -6.27
N ASP A 754 -28.34 -40.63 -4.97
CA ASP A 754 -28.41 -41.99 -4.41
C ASP A 754 -27.39 -43.00 -4.97
N GLY A 755 -26.23 -42.51 -5.45
CA GLY A 755 -25.23 -43.34 -6.14
C GLY A 755 -25.67 -43.82 -7.53
N LYS A 756 -26.81 -43.37 -8.04
CA LYS A 756 -27.40 -43.77 -9.33
C LYS A 756 -27.07 -42.82 -10.48
N GLY A 757 -26.43 -41.68 -10.19
CA GLY A 757 -26.03 -40.71 -11.21
C GLY A 757 -24.90 -41.22 -12.12
N LYS A 758 -24.55 -40.42 -13.13
CA LYS A 758 -23.36 -40.63 -13.97
C LYS A 758 -22.56 -39.32 -14.05
N PRO A 759 -21.21 -39.33 -14.04
CA PRO A 759 -20.43 -38.11 -14.26
C PRO A 759 -20.83 -37.42 -15.58
N ALA A 760 -21.08 -36.12 -15.54
CA ALA A 760 -21.35 -35.34 -16.74
C ALA A 760 -20.09 -35.18 -17.60
N SER A 761 -20.26 -34.95 -18.91
CA SER A 761 -19.16 -34.65 -19.84
C SER A 761 -18.65 -33.21 -19.70
N LEU A 762 -18.37 -32.77 -18.47
CA LEU A 762 -17.82 -31.47 -18.14
C LEU A 762 -16.43 -31.66 -17.54
N LYS A 763 -15.43 -30.95 -18.08
CA LYS A 763 -14.08 -30.94 -17.51
C LYS A 763 -14.07 -30.11 -16.23
N LEU A 764 -13.70 -30.73 -15.11
CA LEU A 764 -13.66 -30.12 -13.79
C LEU A 764 -12.20 -29.91 -13.32
N PRO A 765 -11.91 -28.87 -12.50
CA PRO A 765 -12.85 -27.84 -12.07
C PRO A 765 -13.28 -26.92 -13.23
N ALA A 766 -14.45 -26.30 -13.08
CA ALA A 766 -14.98 -25.33 -14.04
C ALA A 766 -15.47 -24.07 -13.30
N GLU A 767 -15.55 -22.96 -14.01
CA GLU A 767 -16.15 -21.72 -13.53
C GLU A 767 -17.51 -21.50 -14.18
N GLY A 768 -18.41 -20.80 -13.50
CA GLY A 768 -19.71 -20.42 -14.04
C GLY A 768 -20.28 -19.18 -13.37
N VAL A 769 -21.46 -18.75 -13.84
CA VAL A 769 -22.23 -17.63 -13.31
C VAL A 769 -23.66 -18.08 -13.05
N LEU A 770 -24.19 -17.81 -11.86
CA LEU A 770 -25.60 -18.09 -11.58
C LEU A 770 -26.49 -17.20 -12.45
N THR A 771 -27.50 -17.80 -13.08
CA THR A 771 -28.40 -17.12 -14.04
C THR A 771 -29.08 -15.89 -13.42
N ARG A 772 -29.47 -15.98 -12.13
CA ARG A 772 -30.06 -14.85 -11.38
C ARG A 772 -29.13 -13.65 -11.25
N ASP A 773 -27.82 -13.88 -11.33
CA ASP A 773 -26.77 -12.89 -11.12
C ASP A 773 -26.18 -12.40 -12.46
N ALA A 774 -26.49 -13.03 -13.59
CA ALA A 774 -25.88 -12.78 -14.90
C ALA A 774 -26.06 -11.34 -15.42
N LYS A 775 -27.03 -10.60 -14.91
CA LYS A 775 -27.31 -9.19 -15.29
C LYS A 775 -26.57 -8.16 -14.43
N LYS A 776 -25.84 -8.57 -13.39
CA LYS A 776 -25.00 -7.65 -12.60
C LYS A 776 -23.82 -7.19 -13.44
N ASP A 777 -23.39 -5.94 -13.27
CA ASP A 777 -22.21 -5.37 -13.95
C ASP A 777 -20.96 -6.25 -13.76
N ARG A 778 -20.84 -6.85 -12.57
CA ARG A 778 -19.81 -7.84 -12.22
C ARG A 778 -20.47 -9.05 -11.56
N PRO A 779 -20.94 -10.03 -12.33
CA PRO A 779 -21.67 -11.16 -11.79
C PRO A 779 -20.76 -12.03 -10.91
N PRO A 780 -21.15 -12.36 -9.67
CA PRO A 780 -20.39 -13.29 -8.84
C PRO A 780 -20.20 -14.62 -9.55
N ARG A 781 -18.95 -15.08 -9.59
CA ARG A 781 -18.56 -16.33 -10.21
C ARG A 781 -18.60 -17.47 -9.19
N VAL A 782 -18.83 -18.69 -9.68
CA VAL A 782 -18.85 -19.91 -8.87
C VAL A 782 -17.87 -20.92 -9.42
N LEU A 783 -17.28 -21.72 -8.53
CA LEU A 783 -16.42 -22.85 -8.87
C LEU A 783 -17.25 -24.13 -8.87
N ILE A 784 -17.37 -24.78 -10.02
CA ILE A 784 -18.02 -26.07 -10.20
C ILE A 784 -16.97 -27.16 -9.94
N VAL A 785 -17.22 -27.99 -8.92
CA VAL A 785 -16.30 -29.06 -8.47
C VAL A 785 -16.88 -30.46 -8.63
N GLN A 786 -18.18 -30.56 -8.94
CA GLN A 786 -18.89 -31.81 -9.18
C GLN A 786 -19.97 -31.60 -10.25
N ALA A 787 -20.16 -32.57 -11.13
CA ALA A 787 -21.21 -32.54 -12.15
C ALA A 787 -21.72 -33.96 -12.44
N GLU A 788 -23.01 -34.21 -12.20
CA GLU A 788 -23.62 -35.53 -12.38
C GLU A 788 -24.94 -35.44 -13.15
N ILE A 789 -25.21 -36.44 -13.98
CA ILE A 789 -26.44 -36.66 -14.73
C ILE A 789 -27.33 -37.60 -13.91
N GLY A 790 -28.54 -37.17 -13.59
CA GLY A 790 -29.55 -37.97 -12.90
C GLY A 790 -30.24 -38.99 -13.80
N ALA A 791 -31.14 -39.79 -13.24
CA ALA A 791 -31.96 -40.75 -13.99
C ALA A 791 -32.97 -40.07 -14.94
N ASP A 792 -33.19 -38.78 -14.78
CA ASP A 792 -34.03 -37.91 -15.60
C ASP A 792 -33.24 -37.19 -16.71
N ASP A 793 -32.00 -37.60 -16.96
CA ASP A 793 -31.03 -36.99 -17.87
C ASP A 793 -30.73 -35.50 -17.59
N ARG A 794 -31.07 -35.01 -16.39
CA ARG A 794 -30.74 -33.65 -15.98
C ARG A 794 -29.37 -33.59 -15.32
N VAL A 795 -28.58 -32.60 -15.70
CA VAL A 795 -27.27 -32.33 -15.08
C VAL A 795 -27.46 -31.50 -13.82
N THR A 796 -26.85 -31.93 -12.73
CA THR A 796 -26.74 -31.19 -11.46
C THR A 796 -25.27 -30.84 -11.20
N TYR A 797 -25.01 -29.59 -10.83
CA TYR A 797 -23.68 -29.09 -10.48
C TYR A 797 -23.53 -28.92 -8.98
N GLY A 798 -22.39 -29.33 -8.44
CA GLY A 798 -21.92 -28.98 -7.11
C GLY A 798 -21.03 -27.76 -7.23
N ILE A 799 -21.45 -26.65 -6.61
CA ILE A 799 -20.77 -25.36 -6.72
C ILE A 799 -20.26 -24.86 -5.37
N ILE A 800 -19.10 -24.21 -5.41
CA ILE A 800 -18.54 -23.38 -4.33
C ILE A 800 -18.67 -21.92 -4.77
N SER A 801 -19.36 -21.12 -3.95
CA SER A 801 -19.50 -19.68 -4.13
C SER A 801 -18.88 -18.95 -2.94
N LYS A 802 -18.77 -17.61 -3.00
CA LYS A 802 -18.40 -16.82 -1.82
C LYS A 802 -19.37 -16.99 -0.64
N ASP A 803 -20.61 -17.37 -0.93
CA ASP A 803 -21.71 -17.32 0.03
C ASP A 803 -22.14 -18.71 0.54
N GLY A 804 -21.44 -19.77 0.12
CA GLY A 804 -21.81 -21.13 0.46
C GLY A 804 -21.41 -22.17 -0.59
N VAL A 805 -21.44 -23.43 -0.17
CA VAL A 805 -21.45 -24.60 -1.05
C VAL A 805 -22.87 -25.14 -1.22
N ARG A 806 -23.24 -25.55 -2.43
CA ARG A 806 -24.56 -26.17 -2.70
C ARG A 806 -24.58 -26.95 -4.00
N SER A 807 -25.61 -27.77 -4.19
CA SER A 807 -25.99 -28.28 -5.51
C SER A 807 -26.98 -27.34 -6.21
N VAL A 808 -26.89 -27.24 -7.53
CA VAL A 808 -27.83 -26.50 -8.39
C VAL A 808 -28.06 -27.26 -9.69
N PRO A 809 -29.27 -27.18 -10.29
CA PRO A 809 -29.49 -27.65 -11.66
C PRO A 809 -28.56 -26.92 -12.65
N ALA A 810 -28.08 -27.60 -13.69
CA ALA A 810 -27.23 -26.98 -14.70
C ALA A 810 -27.88 -25.78 -15.41
N THR A 811 -29.21 -25.77 -15.50
CA THR A 811 -30.00 -24.65 -16.06
C THR A 811 -29.89 -23.36 -15.23
N GLU A 812 -29.43 -23.43 -13.98
CA GLU A 812 -29.19 -22.25 -13.15
C GLU A 812 -27.80 -21.65 -13.33
N VAL A 813 -26.91 -22.29 -14.09
CA VAL A 813 -25.52 -21.83 -14.30
C VAL A 813 -25.27 -21.57 -15.78
N THR A 814 -24.77 -20.36 -16.08
CA THR A 814 -24.42 -19.90 -17.42
C THR A 814 -22.92 -19.65 -17.51
N ASN A 815 -22.41 -19.45 -18.74
CA ASN A 815 -21.01 -19.12 -19.01
C ASN A 815 -20.02 -20.14 -18.41
N VAL A 816 -20.37 -21.44 -18.49
CA VAL A 816 -19.54 -22.51 -17.94
C VAL A 816 -18.25 -22.65 -18.75
N LYS A 817 -17.09 -22.56 -18.09
CA LYS A 817 -15.77 -22.70 -18.72
C LYS A 817 -14.87 -23.57 -17.85
N HIS A 818 -14.07 -24.43 -18.45
CA HIS A 818 -13.09 -25.21 -17.71
C HIS A 818 -11.99 -24.29 -17.16
N ILE A 819 -11.60 -24.50 -15.90
CA ILE A 819 -10.42 -23.89 -15.31
C ILE A 819 -9.28 -24.88 -15.51
N PRO A 820 -8.25 -24.55 -16.32
CA PRO A 820 -7.13 -25.46 -16.50
C PRO A 820 -6.49 -25.76 -15.14
N PRO A 821 -5.97 -26.98 -14.93
CA PRO A 821 -5.16 -27.24 -13.76
C PRO A 821 -4.04 -26.19 -13.70
N PRO A 822 -3.59 -25.78 -12.49
CA PRO A 822 -2.45 -24.90 -12.40
C PRO A 822 -1.32 -25.51 -13.22
N ASP A 823 -0.65 -24.73 -14.07
CA ASP A 823 0.49 -25.20 -14.84
C ASP A 823 1.48 -25.80 -13.83
N VAL A 824 1.47 -27.13 -13.72
CA VAL A 824 2.49 -27.85 -12.99
C VAL A 824 3.72 -27.60 -13.83
N LYS A 825 4.50 -26.59 -13.46
CA LYS A 825 5.82 -26.38 -14.05
C LYS A 825 6.46 -27.78 -14.05
N PRO A 826 6.79 -28.33 -15.22
CA PRO A 826 7.26 -29.70 -15.29
C PRO A 826 8.39 -29.84 -14.28
N GLU A 827 8.31 -30.84 -13.39
CA GLU A 827 9.40 -31.12 -12.46
C GLU A 827 10.69 -31.06 -13.28
N PRO A 828 11.70 -30.27 -12.85
CA PRO A 828 12.94 -30.20 -13.59
C PRO A 828 13.42 -31.63 -13.77
N LYS A 829 13.43 -32.11 -15.03
CA LYS A 829 13.82 -33.47 -15.36
C LYS A 829 15.10 -33.74 -14.60
N LYS A 830 15.11 -34.77 -13.73
CA LYS A 830 16.33 -35.23 -13.08
C LYS A 830 17.41 -35.26 -14.16
N PRO A 831 18.54 -34.56 -13.98
CA PRO A 831 19.63 -34.64 -14.96
C PRO A 831 19.87 -36.13 -15.18
N ALA A 832 19.69 -36.59 -16.42
CA ALA A 832 19.93 -37.98 -16.75
C ALA A 832 21.35 -38.28 -16.27
N ASP A 833 21.51 -39.34 -15.48
CA ASP A 833 22.80 -39.79 -15.01
C ASP A 833 23.68 -40.06 -16.25
N GLY A 834 24.49 -39.05 -16.59
CA GLY A 834 25.41 -39.09 -17.70
C GLY A 834 26.50 -40.08 -17.36
N VAL A 835 26.32 -41.31 -17.85
CA VAL A 835 27.36 -42.32 -17.94
C VAL A 835 28.53 -41.69 -18.72
N ASN A 836 29.58 -41.31 -18.00
CA ASN A 836 30.87 -40.95 -18.55
C ASN A 836 31.50 -42.21 -19.15
N GLY A 837 31.15 -42.50 -20.40
CA GLY A 837 31.91 -43.38 -21.28
C GLY A 837 32.77 -42.54 -22.23
N ARG A 838 33.95 -42.09 -21.79
CA ARG A 838 35.02 -41.68 -22.72
C ARG A 838 35.85 -42.92 -23.05
N LYS A 839 35.73 -43.39 -24.29
CA LYS A 839 36.82 -44.00 -25.04
C LYS A 839 37.25 -42.98 -26.09
N ASP A 840 38.56 -43.04 -26.34
CA ASP A 840 39.41 -42.27 -27.26
C ASP A 840 39.97 -40.94 -26.73
#